data_AF-A0A948RD06-F1
#
_entry.id   AF-A0A948RD06-F1
#
_cell.length_a   1.000
_cell.length_b   1.000
_cell.length_c   1.000
_cell.angle_alpha   90.00
_cell.angle_beta   90.00
_cell.angle_gamma   90.00
#
_symmetry.space_group_name_H-M   'P 1'
#
loop_
_entity.id
_entity.type
_entity.pdbx_description
1 polymer ?
#
loop_
_entity_poly.entity_id
_entity_poly.type
_entity_poly.pdbx_seq_one_letter_code
_entity_poly.pdbx_strand_id
1 'polypeptide(L)'
;RRQIGILVLHYLALATPFFFSGMAVGLLLAAFPQESGKTYAFNLLGSATGCALALAAPSFLGSEGMVPLSAGLAALAALGQFDKLSYRLAAITFLLFTFYDAALRLGGHPLPLLELRLSPYKSLSYALQYPGAEVIYRRWNAFSRVDVVRSPGIHSLPGLSYRYLQPLPTQDGLLVDGDNLSGILPANVEAAFTDHLPAAIAFRLRPAADTLILEPRGGLDILTALAHGARQVTAVEVNPLIVAAAPVYADPRLRTVIESDRSYLRRTDEHFDVILLSLASSYHPVRSGAYSLAEDYRYTVESFTDALKRLNSDGLLVVTRWLQDPPSEDLRSFALAVTALEKTGGDPRAQIVAFRGYNTATILVKGSLFTLDELLAIRSFTAERAFDLTYAPDIRPEETNRYNILPESSYYQAYTALLDASPRAAFYAAYPYDVTPPTDDHPFFGHYFKWSQAGQIWAELGQTWQPFGGAGYFVILALLALSILLAGALILLPVAIRAHPSPSQLHPSSFIPSMKLRASLPPLLYFTFIGLAFMLVEIPLIQRFILYLGHPAYAMSAVIFSLLLFSALGSRLSHRIPLRLALLILVILLSITPFLLPYIFTLTLGLPFLLRLALTAIILAPLGFLMGIPFPAGIRWVTEKPASIRNQSSPKNDKTSAIGHRLFSIPWLWAVNGVASVVASVLAALLAFSFGFNWVLRIGALCYLAAWITEWVRPRPAPSPRPHR
;
A
#
# COMPACT_ATOMS: atom_id res chain seq x y z
N ARG A 1 -3.20 -15.59 -26.59
CA ARG A 1 -3.32 -14.57 -27.66
C ARG A 1 -4.46 -13.58 -27.40
N ARG A 2 -5.73 -14.02 -27.27
CA ARG A 2 -6.88 -13.12 -26.95
C ARG A 2 -6.67 -12.27 -25.69
N GLN A 3 -6.23 -12.88 -24.58
CA GLN A 3 -5.98 -12.15 -23.33
C GLN A 3 -4.88 -11.10 -23.45
N ILE A 4 -3.84 -11.35 -24.26
CA ILE A 4 -2.78 -10.36 -24.53
C ILE A 4 -3.38 -9.17 -25.29
N GLY A 5 -4.21 -9.42 -26.30
CA GLY A 5 -4.92 -8.36 -27.03
C GLY A 5 -5.81 -7.52 -26.11
N ILE A 6 -6.55 -8.16 -25.20
CA ILE A 6 -7.36 -7.48 -24.20
C ILE A 6 -6.48 -6.63 -23.26
N LEU A 7 -5.37 -7.18 -22.77
CA LEU A 7 -4.42 -6.46 -21.92
C LEU A 7 -3.84 -5.23 -22.62
N VAL A 8 -3.44 -5.36 -23.89
CA VAL A 8 -2.97 -4.23 -24.72
C VAL A 8 -4.05 -3.17 -24.86
N LEU A 9 -5.31 -3.56 -25.12
CA LEU A 9 -6.43 -2.61 -25.19
C LEU A 9 -6.65 -1.89 -23.86
N HIS A 10 -6.54 -2.58 -22.73
CA HIS A 10 -6.63 -1.96 -21.41
C HIS A 10 -5.49 -0.96 -21.20
N TYR A 11 -4.24 -1.33 -21.51
CA TYR A 11 -3.12 -0.41 -21.40
C TYR A 11 -3.26 0.81 -22.31
N LEU A 12 -3.73 0.64 -23.55
CA LEU A 12 -3.97 1.75 -24.46
C LEU A 12 -5.09 2.67 -23.95
N ALA A 13 -6.20 2.10 -23.50
CA ALA A 13 -7.31 2.88 -22.94
C ALA A 13 -6.87 3.68 -21.71
N LEU A 14 -6.13 3.05 -20.79
CA LEU A 14 -5.61 3.70 -19.58
C LEU A 14 -4.51 4.72 -19.88
N ALA A 15 -3.64 4.47 -20.87
CA ALA A 15 -2.56 5.40 -21.23
C ALA A 15 -3.06 6.63 -22.00
N THR A 16 -4.21 6.54 -22.68
CA THR A 16 -4.71 7.60 -23.56
C THR A 16 -4.90 8.96 -22.84
N PRO A 17 -5.58 9.04 -21.68
CA PRO A 17 -5.68 10.30 -20.94
C PRO A 17 -4.32 10.87 -20.52
N PHE A 18 -3.40 10.01 -20.07
CA PHE A 18 -2.05 10.42 -19.66
C PHE A 18 -1.20 10.89 -20.84
N PHE A 19 -1.39 10.31 -22.03
CA PHE A 19 -0.72 10.76 -23.25
C PHE A 19 -1.10 12.20 -23.59
N PHE A 20 -2.39 12.53 -23.61
CA PHE A 20 -2.85 13.89 -23.90
C PHE A 20 -2.47 14.90 -22.81
N SER A 21 -2.55 14.50 -21.54
CA SER A 21 -2.10 15.33 -20.41
C SER A 21 -0.59 15.61 -20.50
N GLY A 22 0.22 14.56 -20.71
CA GLY A 22 1.67 14.68 -20.88
C GLY A 22 2.07 15.52 -22.09
N MET A 23 1.33 15.41 -23.19
CA MET A 23 1.52 16.25 -24.38
C MET A 23 1.24 17.73 -24.07
N ALA A 24 0.13 18.04 -23.40
CA ALA A 24 -0.22 19.41 -23.02
C ALA A 24 0.87 20.04 -22.13
N VAL A 25 1.31 19.32 -21.09
CA VAL A 25 2.37 19.79 -20.18
C VAL A 25 3.70 19.93 -20.91
N GLY A 26 4.08 18.95 -21.73
CA GLY A 26 5.33 18.98 -22.50
C GLY A 26 5.39 20.15 -23.48
N LEU A 27 4.29 20.43 -24.19
CA LEU A 27 4.17 21.58 -25.09
C LEU A 27 4.26 22.91 -24.33
N LEU A 28 3.60 23.04 -23.18
CA LEU A 28 3.68 24.25 -22.36
C LEU A 28 5.10 24.49 -21.81
N LEU A 29 5.79 23.44 -21.37
CA LEU A 29 7.19 23.54 -20.91
C LEU A 29 8.14 23.92 -22.04
N ALA A 30 7.90 23.43 -23.26
CA ALA A 30 8.70 23.77 -24.43
C ALA A 30 8.43 25.19 -24.96
N ALA A 31 7.18 25.64 -24.90
CA ALA A 31 6.78 27.00 -25.30
C ALA A 31 7.26 28.06 -24.30
N PHE A 32 7.24 27.76 -23.00
CA PHE A 32 7.56 28.70 -21.92
C PHE A 32 8.72 28.20 -21.02
N PRO A 33 9.94 27.97 -21.57
CA PRO A 33 11.04 27.38 -20.80
C PRO A 33 11.54 28.28 -19.66
N GLN A 34 11.46 29.61 -19.83
CA GLN A 34 11.83 30.57 -18.79
C GLN A 34 10.81 30.63 -17.64
N GLU A 35 9.54 30.30 -17.95
CA GLU A 35 8.48 30.18 -16.95
C GLU A 35 8.24 28.72 -16.53
N SER A 36 9.18 27.81 -16.82
CA SER A 36 9.09 26.38 -16.48
C SER A 36 8.72 26.14 -15.01
N GLY A 37 9.26 26.95 -14.09
CA GLY A 37 8.91 26.89 -12.67
C GLY A 37 7.45 27.21 -12.37
N LYS A 38 6.83 28.13 -13.12
CA LYS A 38 5.42 28.51 -12.97
C LYS A 38 4.50 27.48 -13.64
N THR A 39 4.83 27.04 -14.85
CA THR A 39 4.08 26.00 -15.57
C THR A 39 4.03 24.71 -14.75
N TYR A 40 5.19 24.26 -14.25
CA TYR A 40 5.27 23.06 -13.43
C TYR A 40 4.57 23.23 -12.07
N ALA A 41 4.62 24.43 -11.46
CA ALA A 41 3.89 24.71 -10.23
C ALA A 41 2.36 24.58 -10.40
N PHE A 42 1.78 25.08 -11.48
CA PHE A 42 0.33 24.93 -11.71
C PHE A 42 -0.06 23.47 -11.97
N ASN A 43 0.77 22.70 -12.67
CA ASN A 43 0.54 21.26 -12.86
C ASN A 43 0.53 20.50 -11.53
N LEU A 44 1.52 20.75 -10.67
CA LEU A 44 1.61 20.13 -9.35
C LEU A 44 0.46 20.55 -8.42
N LEU A 45 0.08 21.84 -8.44
CA LEU A 45 -1.04 22.35 -7.66
C LEU A 45 -2.37 21.72 -8.09
N GLY A 46 -2.61 21.59 -9.41
CA GLY A 46 -3.80 20.91 -9.93
C GLY A 46 -3.85 19.44 -9.51
N SER A 47 -2.70 18.75 -9.54
CA SER A 47 -2.57 17.37 -9.07
C SER A 47 -2.81 17.24 -7.55
N ALA A 48 -2.33 18.20 -6.75
CA ALA A 48 -2.61 18.25 -5.32
C ALA A 48 -4.12 18.42 -5.05
N THR A 49 -4.80 19.34 -5.74
CA THR A 49 -6.26 19.49 -5.64
C THR A 49 -6.99 18.19 -6.00
N GLY A 50 -6.52 17.45 -7.01
CA GLY A 50 -7.03 16.12 -7.35
C GLY A 50 -6.95 15.12 -6.20
N CYS A 51 -5.87 15.15 -5.40
CA CYS A 51 -5.72 14.29 -4.22
C CYS A 51 -6.76 14.60 -3.14
N ALA A 52 -7.06 15.89 -2.92
CA ALA A 52 -8.11 16.29 -1.98
C ALA A 52 -9.50 15.85 -2.45
N LEU A 53 -9.80 16.01 -3.75
CA LEU A 53 -11.05 15.54 -4.36
C LEU A 53 -11.21 14.02 -4.27
N ALA A 54 -10.11 13.27 -4.43
CA ALA A 54 -10.12 11.81 -4.34
C ALA A 54 -10.50 11.26 -2.96
N LEU A 55 -10.39 12.04 -1.88
CA LEU A 55 -10.87 11.64 -0.55
C LEU A 55 -12.36 11.92 -0.33
N ALA A 56 -12.90 12.96 -0.95
CA ALA A 56 -14.27 13.41 -0.67
C ALA A 56 -15.28 12.93 -1.72
N ALA A 57 -14.92 12.92 -3.00
CA ALA A 57 -15.86 12.62 -4.08
C ALA A 57 -16.37 11.16 -4.10
N PRO A 58 -15.55 10.11 -3.80
CA PRO A 58 -16.03 8.73 -3.88
C PRO A 58 -17.17 8.38 -2.93
N SER A 59 -17.27 9.03 -1.75
CA SER A 59 -18.39 8.78 -0.82
C SER A 59 -19.75 9.22 -1.38
N PHE A 60 -19.77 10.13 -2.35
CA PHE A 60 -21.00 10.62 -2.97
C PHE A 60 -21.23 10.04 -4.36
N LEU A 61 -20.16 9.86 -5.15
CA LEU A 61 -20.24 9.48 -6.56
C LEU A 61 -19.92 8.00 -6.81
N GLY A 62 -19.37 7.29 -5.81
CA GLY A 62 -18.76 5.98 -5.99
C GLY A 62 -17.48 6.05 -6.84
N SER A 63 -16.84 4.90 -7.03
CA SER A 63 -15.63 4.82 -7.87
C SER A 63 -15.90 5.16 -9.34
N GLU A 64 -17.08 4.80 -9.83
CA GLU A 64 -17.47 4.89 -11.22
C GLU A 64 -17.77 6.35 -11.61
N GLY A 65 -18.32 7.14 -10.69
CA GLY A 65 -18.59 8.56 -10.90
C GLY A 65 -17.32 9.44 -10.93
N MET A 66 -16.16 8.91 -10.52
CA MET A 66 -14.88 9.61 -10.65
C MET A 66 -14.43 9.79 -12.10
N VAL A 67 -14.85 8.88 -13.00
CA VAL A 67 -14.55 8.95 -14.43
C VAL A 67 -15.22 10.16 -15.09
N PRO A 68 -16.56 10.33 -15.03
CA PRO A 68 -17.21 11.52 -15.56
C PRO A 68 -16.77 12.79 -14.83
N LEU A 69 -16.54 12.76 -13.51
CA LEU A 69 -15.99 13.91 -12.79
C LEU A 69 -14.65 14.39 -13.38
N SER A 70 -13.73 13.46 -13.63
CA SER A 70 -12.43 13.78 -14.23
C SER A 70 -12.58 14.34 -15.65
N ALA A 71 -13.48 13.76 -16.44
CA ALA A 71 -13.80 14.25 -17.78
C ALA A 71 -14.41 15.66 -17.75
N GLY A 72 -15.32 15.92 -16.80
CA GLY A 72 -15.93 17.23 -16.57
C GLY A 72 -14.91 18.30 -16.18
N LEU A 73 -13.94 17.98 -15.31
CA LEU A 73 -12.84 18.90 -14.97
C LEU A 73 -11.96 19.23 -16.19
N ALA A 74 -11.66 18.23 -17.03
CA ALA A 74 -10.94 18.46 -18.28
C ALA A 74 -11.76 19.32 -19.27
N ALA A 75 -13.07 19.09 -19.36
CA ALA A 75 -13.98 19.88 -20.19
C ALA A 75 -14.10 21.33 -19.71
N LEU A 76 -14.13 21.56 -18.39
CA LEU A 76 -14.11 22.90 -17.80
C LEU A 76 -12.84 23.67 -18.20
N ALA A 77 -11.68 23.02 -18.16
CA ALA A 77 -10.43 23.63 -18.60
C ALA A 77 -10.45 23.96 -20.11
N ALA A 78 -11.06 23.11 -20.94
CA ALA A 78 -11.16 23.32 -22.38
C ALA A 78 -12.01 24.56 -22.75
N LEU A 79 -13.05 24.90 -21.96
CA LEU A 79 -13.88 26.08 -22.19
C LEU A 79 -13.09 27.39 -22.14
N GLY A 80 -12.10 27.48 -21.26
CA GLY A 80 -11.25 28.67 -21.10
C GLY A 80 -10.10 28.76 -22.11
N GLN A 81 -9.82 27.70 -22.86
CA GLN A 81 -8.67 27.61 -23.78
C GLN A 81 -9.06 27.75 -25.25
N PHE A 82 -10.25 27.28 -25.64
CA PHE A 82 -10.64 27.21 -27.05
C PHE A 82 -11.84 28.10 -27.38
N ASP A 83 -11.69 28.94 -28.41
CA ASP A 83 -12.76 29.83 -28.88
C ASP A 83 -13.64 29.22 -29.95
N LYS A 84 -13.21 28.12 -30.57
CA LYS A 84 -13.98 27.45 -31.62
C LYS A 84 -15.26 26.85 -31.03
N LEU A 85 -16.41 27.25 -31.58
CA LEU A 85 -17.74 26.85 -31.12
C LEU A 85 -17.90 25.34 -30.98
N SER A 86 -17.36 24.55 -31.91
CA SER A 86 -17.44 23.08 -31.85
C SER A 86 -16.77 22.49 -30.60
N TYR A 87 -15.63 23.04 -30.17
CA TYR A 87 -14.93 22.58 -28.96
C TYR A 87 -15.65 23.03 -27.70
N ARG A 88 -16.21 24.24 -27.69
CA ARG A 88 -17.05 24.73 -26.59
C ARG A 88 -18.32 23.92 -26.43
N LEU A 89 -19.02 23.61 -27.52
CA LEU A 89 -20.20 22.76 -27.49
C LEU A 89 -19.88 21.36 -26.95
N ALA A 90 -18.80 20.73 -27.44
CA ALA A 90 -18.37 19.44 -26.91
C ALA A 90 -18.06 19.49 -25.41
N ALA A 91 -17.33 20.51 -24.95
CA ALA A 91 -17.02 20.69 -23.53
C ALA A 91 -18.28 20.94 -22.68
N ILE A 92 -19.23 21.76 -23.15
CA ILE A 92 -20.53 21.95 -22.50
C ILE A 92 -21.29 20.63 -22.42
N THR A 93 -21.34 19.84 -23.49
CA THR A 93 -22.01 18.53 -23.49
C THR A 93 -21.40 17.59 -22.45
N PHE A 94 -20.07 17.50 -22.36
CA PHE A 94 -19.41 16.68 -21.34
C PHE A 94 -19.67 17.17 -19.92
N LEU A 95 -19.71 18.49 -19.69
CA LEU A 95 -20.07 19.07 -18.40
C LEU A 95 -21.51 18.73 -18.01
N LEU A 96 -22.46 18.93 -18.93
CA LEU A 96 -23.86 18.59 -18.71
C LEU A 96 -24.04 17.09 -18.41
N PHE A 97 -23.34 16.23 -19.15
CA PHE A 97 -23.32 14.79 -18.87
C PHE A 97 -22.76 14.49 -17.48
N THR A 98 -21.67 15.15 -17.07
CA THR A 98 -21.06 14.99 -15.75
C THR A 98 -22.05 15.38 -14.64
N PHE A 99 -22.74 16.51 -14.77
CA PHE A 99 -23.75 16.94 -13.82
C PHE A 99 -24.97 16.00 -13.80
N TYR A 100 -25.38 15.50 -14.96
CA TYR A 100 -26.48 14.55 -15.07
C TYR A 100 -26.16 13.21 -14.39
N ASP A 101 -24.99 12.62 -14.66
CA ASP A 101 -24.55 11.38 -13.99
C ASP A 101 -24.38 11.58 -12.47
N ALA A 102 -23.82 12.72 -12.05
CA ALA A 102 -23.72 13.04 -10.63
C ALA A 102 -25.10 13.15 -9.96
N ALA A 103 -26.07 13.81 -10.60
CA ALA A 103 -27.43 13.91 -10.08
C ALA A 103 -28.12 12.55 -9.97
N LEU A 104 -27.95 11.68 -10.98
CA LEU A 104 -28.46 10.31 -10.97
C LEU A 104 -27.87 9.47 -9.83
N ARG A 105 -26.57 9.56 -9.60
CA ARG A 105 -25.87 8.84 -8.51
C ARG A 105 -26.30 9.31 -7.14
N LEU A 106 -26.42 10.64 -6.95
CA LEU A 106 -26.96 11.22 -5.72
C LEU A 106 -28.42 10.81 -5.48
N GLY A 107 -29.18 10.58 -6.56
CA GLY A 107 -30.53 10.01 -6.51
C GLY A 107 -30.60 8.49 -6.33
N GLY A 108 -29.47 7.78 -6.24
CA GLY A 108 -29.45 6.32 -6.06
C GLY A 108 -29.69 5.49 -7.34
N HIS A 109 -29.63 6.12 -8.51
CA HIS A 109 -29.91 5.48 -9.81
C HIS A 109 -28.72 5.62 -10.77
N PRO A 110 -27.57 4.96 -10.50
CA PRO A 110 -26.41 5.05 -11.39
C PRO A 110 -26.74 4.54 -12.80
N LEU A 111 -26.06 5.08 -13.81
CA LEU A 111 -26.22 4.63 -15.19
C LEU A 111 -25.73 3.17 -15.35
N PRO A 112 -26.56 2.23 -15.83
CA PRO A 112 -26.16 0.81 -15.96
C PRO A 112 -24.93 0.58 -16.84
N LEU A 113 -24.70 1.48 -17.82
CA LEU A 113 -23.54 1.43 -18.70
C LEU A 113 -22.22 1.69 -17.96
N LEU A 114 -22.27 2.48 -16.88
CA LEU A 114 -21.10 2.87 -16.10
C LEU A 114 -20.94 2.03 -14.82
N GLU A 115 -21.81 1.06 -14.58
CA GLU A 115 -21.67 0.18 -13.41
C GLU A 115 -20.47 -0.75 -13.55
N LEU A 116 -19.67 -0.80 -12.48
CA LEU A 116 -18.51 -1.67 -12.42
C LEU A 116 -18.96 -3.14 -12.37
N ARG A 117 -18.62 -3.90 -13.40
CA ARG A 117 -18.78 -5.36 -13.41
C ARG A 117 -17.62 -5.99 -12.63
N LEU A 118 -17.94 -6.54 -11.47
CA LEU A 118 -16.95 -7.26 -10.66
C LEU A 118 -16.49 -8.53 -11.37
N SER A 119 -15.25 -8.92 -11.07
CA SER A 119 -14.70 -10.21 -11.49
C SER A 119 -15.59 -11.36 -10.99
N PRO A 120 -15.91 -12.36 -11.82
CA PRO A 120 -16.71 -13.51 -11.40
C PRO A 120 -16.03 -14.33 -10.29
N TYR A 121 -14.72 -14.13 -10.08
CA TYR A 121 -13.93 -14.80 -9.05
C TYR A 121 -13.94 -14.08 -7.69
N LYS A 122 -14.60 -12.93 -7.57
CA LYS A 122 -14.74 -12.22 -6.30
C LYS A 122 -15.76 -12.92 -5.39
N SER A 123 -15.50 -12.94 -4.09
CA SER A 123 -16.36 -13.55 -3.07
C SER A 123 -17.81 -13.07 -3.17
N LEU A 124 -18.03 -11.78 -3.44
CA LEU A 124 -19.37 -11.22 -3.67
C LEU A 124 -20.09 -11.84 -4.88
N SER A 125 -19.37 -12.03 -5.98
CA SER A 125 -19.94 -12.64 -7.19
C SER A 125 -20.33 -14.09 -6.97
N TYR A 126 -19.61 -14.84 -6.14
CA TYR A 126 -20.00 -16.19 -5.73
C TYR A 126 -21.19 -16.20 -4.78
N ALA A 127 -21.21 -15.31 -3.77
CA ALA A 127 -22.33 -15.22 -2.83
C ALA A 127 -23.67 -14.94 -3.51
N LEU A 128 -23.65 -14.17 -4.61
CA LEU A 128 -24.83 -13.83 -5.42
C LEU A 128 -25.25 -14.92 -6.41
N GLN A 129 -24.49 -16.02 -6.58
CA GLN A 129 -24.90 -17.15 -7.42
C GLN A 129 -25.94 -18.04 -6.72
N TYR A 130 -26.05 -17.97 -5.40
CA TYR A 130 -27.03 -18.73 -4.64
C TYR A 130 -28.47 -18.25 -4.93
N PRO A 131 -29.45 -19.16 -5.10
CA PRO A 131 -30.84 -18.79 -5.29
C PRO A 131 -31.37 -17.94 -4.12
N GLY A 132 -32.02 -16.82 -4.45
CA GLY A 132 -32.55 -15.88 -3.45
C GLY A 132 -31.50 -14.98 -2.80
N ALA A 133 -30.24 -14.98 -3.28
CA ALA A 133 -29.22 -14.06 -2.79
C ALA A 133 -29.50 -12.62 -3.25
N GLU A 134 -29.44 -11.66 -2.32
CA GLU A 134 -29.66 -10.24 -2.60
C GLU A 134 -28.67 -9.35 -1.84
N VAL A 135 -28.32 -8.21 -2.43
CA VAL A 135 -27.52 -7.18 -1.76
C VAL A 135 -28.46 -6.28 -0.97
N ILE A 136 -28.40 -6.33 0.37
CA ILE A 136 -29.28 -5.57 1.27
C ILE A 136 -28.66 -4.24 1.75
N TYR A 137 -27.33 -4.10 1.65
CA TYR A 137 -26.60 -2.89 2.00
C TYR A 137 -25.46 -2.67 1.01
N ARG A 138 -25.31 -1.44 0.51
CA ARG A 138 -24.19 -1.02 -0.33
C ARG A 138 -23.87 0.45 -0.10
N ARG A 139 -22.67 0.73 0.42
CA ARG A 139 -22.20 2.10 0.65
C ARG A 139 -20.73 2.25 0.29
N TRP A 140 -20.37 3.45 -0.17
CA TRP A 140 -19.01 3.87 -0.46
C TRP A 140 -18.53 4.85 0.61
N ASN A 141 -17.28 4.71 1.01
CA ASN A 141 -16.56 5.78 1.70
C ASN A 141 -15.37 6.23 0.82
N ALA A 142 -14.46 7.02 1.40
CA ALA A 142 -13.30 7.56 0.69
C ALA A 142 -12.34 6.48 0.12
N PHE A 143 -12.41 5.24 0.61
CA PHE A 143 -11.37 4.24 0.40
C PHE A 143 -11.84 2.81 0.13
N SER A 144 -13.13 2.52 0.32
CA SER A 144 -13.70 1.17 0.17
C SER A 144 -15.19 1.22 -0.14
N ARG A 145 -15.69 0.13 -0.71
CA ARG A 145 -17.11 -0.20 -0.77
C ARG A 145 -17.40 -1.31 0.23
N VAL A 146 -18.45 -1.13 1.04
CA VAL A 146 -18.98 -2.18 1.92
C VAL A 146 -20.30 -2.67 1.35
N ASP A 147 -20.38 -3.97 1.13
CA ASP A 147 -21.54 -4.70 0.66
C ASP A 147 -22.02 -5.66 1.78
N VAL A 148 -23.33 -5.72 2.05
CA VAL A 148 -23.94 -6.82 2.81
C VAL A 148 -24.86 -7.61 1.90
N VAL A 149 -24.66 -8.92 1.85
CA VAL A 149 -25.44 -9.85 1.05
C VAL A 149 -26.22 -10.77 1.98
N ARG A 150 -27.52 -10.85 1.75
CA ARG A 150 -28.34 -11.93 2.31
C ARG A 150 -28.30 -13.09 1.35
N SER A 151 -27.85 -14.25 1.82
CA SER A 151 -27.83 -15.46 1.00
C SER A 151 -27.93 -16.71 1.88
N PRO A 152 -28.82 -17.66 1.56
CA PRO A 152 -28.93 -18.92 2.29
C PRO A 152 -27.64 -19.76 2.30
N GLY A 153 -26.71 -19.51 1.37
CA GLY A 153 -25.44 -20.24 1.26
C GLY A 153 -24.32 -19.73 2.18
N ILE A 154 -24.55 -18.68 2.95
CA ILE A 154 -23.52 -18.06 3.78
C ILE A 154 -23.44 -18.75 5.14
N HIS A 155 -22.34 -19.47 5.35
CA HIS A 155 -21.99 -20.10 6.63
C HIS A 155 -20.50 -19.85 6.92
N SER A 156 -20.18 -18.74 7.58
CA SER A 156 -18.81 -18.30 7.82
C SER A 156 -18.51 -18.22 9.32
N LEU A 157 -18.17 -19.37 9.92
CA LEU A 157 -17.76 -19.49 11.33
C LEU A 157 -16.34 -20.12 11.39
N PRO A 158 -15.29 -19.34 11.06
CA PRO A 158 -13.94 -19.87 11.00
C PRO A 158 -13.50 -20.43 12.36
N GLY A 159 -12.87 -21.62 12.33
CA GLY A 159 -12.38 -22.31 13.52
C GLY A 159 -13.44 -23.07 14.33
N LEU A 160 -14.72 -23.03 13.94
CA LEU A 160 -15.76 -23.81 14.63
C LEU A 160 -15.41 -25.30 14.67
N SER A 161 -15.45 -25.87 15.87
CA SER A 161 -15.18 -27.30 16.08
C SER A 161 -16.17 -28.20 15.35
N TYR A 162 -15.68 -29.31 14.80
CA TYR A 162 -16.50 -30.38 14.23
C TYR A 162 -17.41 -31.11 15.23
N ARG A 163 -17.19 -30.89 16.53
CA ARG A 163 -18.07 -31.42 17.57
C ARG A 163 -19.33 -30.59 17.79
N TYR A 164 -19.43 -29.43 17.15
CA TYR A 164 -20.69 -28.70 17.09
C TYR A 164 -21.64 -29.36 16.08
N LEU A 165 -22.65 -30.06 16.59
CA LEU A 165 -23.61 -30.83 15.77
C LEU A 165 -24.99 -30.16 15.67
N GLN A 166 -25.18 -29.01 16.29
CA GLN A 166 -26.44 -28.27 16.24
C GLN A 166 -26.55 -27.45 14.94
N PRO A 167 -27.77 -27.03 14.54
CA PRO A 167 -27.95 -26.19 13.36
C PRO A 167 -27.16 -24.87 13.46
N LEU A 168 -26.49 -24.49 12.36
CA LEU A 168 -25.79 -23.22 12.31
C LEU A 168 -26.80 -22.06 12.23
N PRO A 169 -26.54 -20.93 12.93
CA PRO A 169 -27.38 -19.76 12.81
C PRO A 169 -27.31 -19.17 11.40
N THR A 170 -28.41 -18.54 10.98
CA THR A 170 -28.45 -17.77 9.73
C THR A 170 -27.49 -16.59 9.80
N GLN A 171 -26.85 -16.28 8.67
CA GLN A 171 -25.84 -15.23 8.57
C GLN A 171 -26.05 -14.43 7.28
N ASP A 172 -25.97 -13.12 7.39
CA ASP A 172 -25.73 -12.26 6.24
C ASP A 172 -24.19 -12.14 6.03
N GLY A 173 -23.74 -11.88 4.82
CA GLY A 173 -22.31 -11.73 4.50
C GLY A 173 -21.91 -10.29 4.33
N LEU A 174 -20.96 -9.82 5.14
CA LEU A 174 -20.28 -8.54 4.95
C LEU A 174 -19.04 -8.71 4.09
N LEU A 175 -18.89 -7.88 3.06
CA LEU A 175 -17.75 -7.88 2.16
C LEU A 175 -17.22 -6.46 1.97
N VAL A 176 -15.90 -6.34 1.85
CA VAL A 176 -15.20 -5.10 1.55
C VAL A 176 -14.58 -5.22 0.15
N ASP A 177 -14.90 -4.29 -0.75
CA ASP A 177 -14.49 -4.29 -2.16
C ASP A 177 -14.79 -5.62 -2.88
N GLY A 178 -15.93 -6.21 -2.52
CA GLY A 178 -16.42 -7.48 -3.05
C GLY A 178 -15.65 -8.72 -2.58
N ASP A 179 -14.84 -8.61 -1.53
CA ASP A 179 -13.99 -9.68 -1.00
C ASP A 179 -13.99 -9.75 0.53
N ASN A 180 -13.21 -10.69 1.08
CA ASN A 180 -13.04 -10.90 2.53
C ASN A 180 -14.37 -11.07 3.28
N LEU A 181 -15.14 -12.09 2.89
CA LEU A 181 -16.43 -12.40 3.49
C LEU A 181 -16.31 -12.59 5.01
N SER A 182 -17.07 -11.79 5.76
CA SER A 182 -17.26 -11.91 7.20
C SER A 182 -18.74 -12.13 7.48
N GLY A 183 -19.09 -13.15 8.26
CA GLY A 183 -20.47 -13.39 8.68
C GLY A 183 -20.97 -12.28 9.61
N ILE A 184 -22.16 -11.75 9.35
CA ILE A 184 -22.95 -10.95 10.28
C ILE A 184 -24.02 -11.86 10.85
N LEU A 185 -24.03 -11.97 12.17
CA LEU A 185 -25.04 -12.73 12.90
C LEU A 185 -26.19 -11.80 13.36
N PRO A 186 -27.43 -12.29 13.42
CA PRO A 186 -28.54 -11.56 14.01
C PRO A 186 -28.27 -11.17 15.47
N ALA A 187 -28.79 -10.03 15.92
CA ALA A 187 -28.58 -9.55 17.29
C ALA A 187 -29.08 -10.52 18.38
N ASN A 188 -30.16 -11.28 18.09
CA ASN A 188 -30.79 -12.22 19.03
C ASN A 188 -30.39 -13.67 18.76
N VAL A 189 -29.23 -13.91 18.14
CA VAL A 189 -28.78 -15.26 17.83
C VAL A 189 -28.50 -16.07 19.10
N GLU A 190 -28.91 -17.33 19.11
CA GLU A 190 -28.52 -18.26 20.18
C GLU A 190 -27.01 -18.54 20.07
N ALA A 191 -26.26 -18.15 21.09
CA ALA A 191 -24.80 -18.14 21.05
C ALA A 191 -24.14 -19.46 21.48
N ALA A 192 -24.88 -20.58 21.56
CA ALA A 192 -24.35 -21.87 22.02
C ALA A 192 -23.18 -22.40 21.16
N PHE A 193 -23.12 -22.03 19.88
CA PHE A 193 -21.99 -22.37 19.00
C PHE A 193 -20.68 -21.67 19.40
N THR A 194 -20.76 -20.52 20.07
CA THR A 194 -19.58 -19.74 20.47
C THR A 194 -18.70 -20.52 21.44
N ASP A 195 -19.29 -21.38 22.27
CA ASP A 195 -18.57 -22.30 23.16
C ASP A 195 -17.62 -23.22 22.40
N HIS A 196 -17.86 -23.49 21.12
CA HIS A 196 -17.08 -24.37 20.25
C HIS A 196 -16.10 -23.62 19.35
N LEU A 197 -16.00 -22.30 19.49
CA LEU A 197 -15.02 -21.48 18.79
C LEU A 197 -13.69 -21.45 19.55
N PRO A 198 -12.54 -21.32 18.85
CA PRO A 198 -11.22 -21.30 19.50
C PRO A 198 -11.07 -20.17 20.51
N ALA A 199 -11.59 -18.97 20.20
CA ALA A 199 -11.48 -17.79 21.05
C ALA A 199 -12.18 -17.92 22.41
N ALA A 200 -13.15 -18.84 22.55
CA ALA A 200 -13.88 -19.04 23.81
C ALA A 200 -12.97 -19.45 24.99
N ILE A 201 -11.81 -20.06 24.71
CA ILE A 201 -10.84 -20.39 25.76
C ILE A 201 -10.40 -19.16 26.55
N ALA A 202 -10.30 -18.00 25.91
CA ALA A 202 -9.85 -16.77 26.54
C ALA A 202 -10.81 -16.37 27.69
N PHE A 203 -12.11 -16.46 27.45
CA PHE A 203 -13.15 -16.09 28.42
C PHE A 203 -13.41 -17.20 29.46
N ARG A 204 -13.06 -18.45 29.15
CA ARG A 204 -13.04 -19.54 30.16
C ARG A 204 -11.89 -19.36 31.16
N LEU A 205 -10.74 -18.88 30.69
CA LEU A 205 -9.57 -18.57 31.54
C LEU A 205 -9.72 -17.23 32.26
N ARG A 206 -10.38 -16.25 31.63
CA ARG A 206 -10.63 -14.91 32.15
C ARG A 206 -12.14 -14.60 32.11
N PRO A 207 -12.93 -15.17 33.03
CA PRO A 207 -14.35 -14.84 33.13
C PRO A 207 -14.50 -13.37 33.53
N ALA A 208 -15.54 -12.70 33.00
CA ALA A 208 -15.80 -11.27 33.24
C ALA A 208 -14.64 -10.33 32.84
N ALA A 209 -13.83 -10.73 31.85
CA ALA A 209 -12.71 -9.95 31.31
C ALA A 209 -13.13 -8.58 30.76
N ASP A 210 -12.28 -7.57 31.00
CA ASP A 210 -12.24 -6.37 30.16
C ASP A 210 -11.52 -6.70 28.86
N THR A 211 -12.25 -6.62 27.75
CA THR A 211 -11.80 -7.19 26.47
C THR A 211 -11.57 -6.10 25.43
N LEU A 212 -10.42 -6.14 24.76
CA LEU A 212 -10.14 -5.38 23.54
C LEU A 212 -10.19 -6.30 22.33
N ILE A 213 -11.00 -5.98 21.33
CA ILE A 213 -11.11 -6.72 20.08
C ILE A 213 -10.70 -5.81 18.93
N LEU A 214 -9.70 -6.23 18.16
CA LEU A 214 -9.12 -5.49 17.06
C LEU A 214 -9.64 -6.04 15.72
N GLU A 215 -10.18 -5.18 14.87
CA GLU A 215 -10.91 -5.48 13.61
C GLU A 215 -11.95 -6.63 13.71
N PRO A 216 -12.98 -6.52 14.56
CA PRO A 216 -13.99 -7.57 14.70
C PRO A 216 -14.87 -7.79 13.46
N ARG A 217 -14.90 -6.86 12.51
CA ARG A 217 -15.69 -6.92 11.27
C ARG A 217 -17.17 -7.23 11.51
N GLY A 218 -17.67 -8.38 11.03
CA GLY A 218 -19.04 -8.84 11.25
C GLY A 218 -19.37 -9.18 12.70
N GLY A 219 -18.35 -9.20 13.58
CA GLY A 219 -18.48 -9.20 15.03
C GLY A 219 -18.66 -10.57 15.67
N LEU A 220 -18.15 -11.63 15.04
CA LEU A 220 -18.10 -12.98 15.61
C LEU A 220 -17.37 -13.00 16.97
N ASP A 221 -16.23 -12.32 17.05
CA ASP A 221 -15.44 -12.25 18.28
C ASP A 221 -16.12 -11.37 19.35
N ILE A 222 -16.84 -10.31 18.94
CA ILE A 222 -17.66 -9.51 19.85
C ILE A 222 -18.76 -10.38 20.46
N LEU A 223 -19.50 -11.11 19.63
CA LEU A 223 -20.55 -12.01 20.09
C LEU A 223 -20.00 -13.08 21.03
N THR A 224 -18.84 -13.67 20.69
CA THR A 224 -18.18 -14.68 21.52
C THR A 224 -17.82 -14.10 22.89
N ALA A 225 -17.21 -12.92 22.94
CA ALA A 225 -16.90 -12.26 24.21
C ALA A 225 -18.14 -11.99 25.06
N LEU A 226 -19.20 -11.44 24.45
CA LEU A 226 -20.44 -11.09 25.13
C LEU A 226 -21.24 -12.31 25.60
N ALA A 227 -21.21 -13.41 24.84
CA ALA A 227 -21.85 -14.68 25.19
C ALA A 227 -21.15 -15.38 26.37
N HIS A 228 -19.83 -15.23 26.47
CA HIS A 228 -19.03 -15.78 27.56
C HIS A 228 -18.89 -14.84 28.76
N GLY A 229 -19.73 -13.80 28.83
CA GLY A 229 -19.87 -12.95 30.00
C GLY A 229 -18.74 -11.93 30.20
N ALA A 230 -18.04 -11.51 29.13
CA ALA A 230 -17.12 -10.37 29.19
C ALA A 230 -17.84 -9.14 29.79
N ARG A 231 -17.19 -8.47 30.74
CA ARG A 231 -17.78 -7.36 31.50
C ARG A 231 -17.98 -6.13 30.62
N GLN A 232 -16.94 -5.80 29.86
CA GLN A 232 -16.91 -4.71 28.91
C GLN A 232 -16.11 -5.14 27.69
N VAL A 233 -16.61 -4.82 26.50
CA VAL A 233 -15.90 -5.06 25.25
C VAL A 233 -15.59 -3.73 24.59
N THR A 234 -14.32 -3.48 24.27
CA THR A 234 -13.91 -2.40 23.38
C THR A 234 -13.62 -2.99 22.02
N ALA A 235 -14.38 -2.58 20.99
CA ALA A 235 -14.15 -2.98 19.62
C ALA A 235 -13.51 -1.82 18.84
N VAL A 236 -12.34 -2.07 18.25
CA VAL A 236 -11.65 -1.12 17.38
C VAL A 236 -11.87 -1.53 15.93
N GLU A 237 -12.56 -0.69 15.16
CA GLU A 237 -12.87 -0.94 13.76
C GLU A 237 -12.59 0.33 12.94
N VAL A 238 -11.76 0.21 11.91
CA VAL A 238 -11.33 1.37 11.11
C VAL A 238 -12.43 1.86 10.16
N ASN A 239 -13.33 0.98 9.74
CA ASN A 239 -14.34 1.30 8.74
C ASN A 239 -15.71 1.60 9.38
N PRO A 240 -16.17 2.87 9.39
CA PRO A 240 -17.47 3.24 9.97
C PRO A 240 -18.66 2.58 9.24
N LEU A 241 -18.50 2.20 7.96
CA LEU A 241 -19.56 1.51 7.22
C LEU A 241 -19.77 0.07 7.70
N ILE A 242 -18.73 -0.58 8.23
CA ILE A 242 -18.84 -1.91 8.84
C ILE A 242 -19.63 -1.82 10.15
N VAL A 243 -19.26 -0.86 11.00
CA VAL A 243 -19.96 -0.58 12.27
C VAL A 243 -21.44 -0.30 12.03
N ALA A 244 -21.76 0.49 11.01
CA ALA A 244 -23.15 0.80 10.66
C ALA A 244 -23.94 -0.40 10.07
N ALA A 245 -23.25 -1.39 9.50
CA ALA A 245 -23.86 -2.53 8.83
C ALA A 245 -24.12 -3.72 9.75
N ALA A 246 -23.31 -3.93 10.79
CA ALA A 246 -23.40 -5.10 11.66
C ALA A 246 -24.16 -4.78 12.98
N PRO A 247 -25.29 -5.46 13.27
CA PRO A 247 -26.14 -5.13 14.44
C PRO A 247 -25.45 -5.28 15.81
N VAL A 248 -24.46 -6.16 15.92
CA VAL A 248 -23.72 -6.43 17.16
C VAL A 248 -23.03 -5.18 17.73
N TYR A 249 -22.72 -4.18 16.90
CA TYR A 249 -22.13 -2.93 17.37
C TYR A 249 -23.08 -2.03 18.16
N ALA A 250 -24.38 -2.36 18.21
CA ALA A 250 -25.39 -1.64 18.99
C ALA A 250 -25.58 -2.19 20.42
N ASP A 251 -24.88 -3.26 20.83
CA ASP A 251 -24.98 -3.79 22.19
C ASP A 251 -24.49 -2.75 23.23
N PRO A 252 -25.25 -2.47 24.30
CA PRO A 252 -24.89 -1.44 25.29
C PRO A 252 -23.63 -1.76 26.10
N ARG A 253 -23.16 -3.02 26.11
CA ARG A 253 -21.90 -3.42 26.77
C ARG A 253 -20.67 -3.15 25.91
N LEU A 254 -20.86 -2.72 24.66
CA LEU A 254 -19.80 -2.47 23.70
C LEU A 254 -19.41 -0.98 23.68
N ARG A 255 -18.11 -0.72 23.74
CA ARG A 255 -17.51 0.57 23.38
C ARG A 255 -16.85 0.45 22.01
N THR A 256 -17.48 1.01 20.99
CA THR A 256 -16.93 1.03 19.64
C THR A 256 -16.02 2.23 19.43
N VAL A 257 -14.81 1.99 18.92
CA VAL A 257 -13.82 3.03 18.60
C VAL A 257 -13.52 2.97 17.10
N ILE A 258 -13.80 4.07 16.39
CA ILE A 258 -13.52 4.19 14.95
C ILE A 258 -12.11 4.75 14.77
N GLU A 259 -11.13 3.85 14.79
CA GLU A 259 -9.71 4.16 14.66
C GLU A 259 -8.96 2.91 14.15
N SER A 260 -7.74 3.05 13.65
CA SER A 260 -6.89 1.89 13.33
C SER A 260 -6.37 1.21 14.60
N ASP A 261 -6.27 -0.13 14.59
CA ASP A 261 -5.73 -0.94 15.69
C ASP A 261 -4.40 -0.38 16.25
N ARG A 262 -3.46 -0.07 15.36
CA ARG A 262 -2.12 0.42 15.72
C ARG A 262 -2.15 1.78 16.40
N SER A 263 -2.94 2.73 15.88
CA SER A 263 -3.10 4.04 16.51
C SER A 263 -3.75 3.91 17.89
N TYR A 264 -4.75 3.04 18.03
CA TYR A 264 -5.43 2.83 19.31
C TYR A 264 -4.50 2.21 20.36
N LEU A 265 -3.83 1.09 20.04
CA LEU A 265 -2.91 0.38 20.97
C LEU A 265 -1.79 1.29 21.50
N ARG A 266 -1.24 2.15 20.64
CA ARG A 266 -0.18 3.07 21.02
C ARG A 266 -0.67 4.27 21.83
N ARG A 267 -1.91 4.72 21.60
CA ARG A 267 -2.48 5.91 22.24
C ARG A 267 -3.17 5.63 23.57
N THR A 268 -3.89 4.51 23.68
CA THR A 268 -4.65 4.17 24.89
C THR A 268 -3.71 3.86 26.03
N ASP A 269 -4.03 4.27 27.26
CA ASP A 269 -3.33 3.82 28.48
C ASP A 269 -4.13 2.77 29.28
N GLU A 270 -5.27 2.36 28.73
CA GLU A 270 -6.09 1.29 29.28
C GLU A 270 -5.39 -0.07 29.13
N HIS A 271 -5.60 -0.92 30.12
CA HIS A 271 -5.09 -2.29 30.14
C HIS A 271 -6.27 -3.27 30.12
N PHE A 272 -6.06 -4.42 29.50
CA PHE A 272 -7.11 -5.39 29.21
C PHE A 272 -6.73 -6.79 29.73
N ASP A 273 -7.75 -7.54 30.14
CA ASP A 273 -7.60 -8.95 30.53
C ASP A 273 -7.51 -9.86 29.30
N VAL A 274 -8.20 -9.48 28.22
CA VAL A 274 -8.13 -10.18 26.93
C VAL A 274 -7.96 -9.17 25.81
N ILE A 275 -6.91 -9.34 25.00
CA ILE A 275 -6.75 -8.65 23.72
C ILE A 275 -6.88 -9.68 22.62
N LEU A 276 -7.85 -9.53 21.72
CA LEU A 276 -8.12 -10.45 20.63
C LEU A 276 -7.80 -9.77 19.29
N LEU A 277 -6.87 -10.37 18.55
CA LEU A 277 -6.55 -9.98 17.18
C LEU A 277 -7.39 -10.84 16.22
N SER A 278 -8.51 -10.28 15.75
CA SER A 278 -9.56 -11.02 15.02
C SER A 278 -9.06 -11.57 13.68
N LEU A 279 -9.68 -12.66 13.21
CA LEU A 279 -9.41 -13.22 11.89
C LEU A 279 -10.12 -12.40 10.80
N ALA A 280 -9.58 -11.21 10.54
CA ALA A 280 -10.19 -10.22 9.66
C ALA A 280 -10.14 -10.60 8.16
N SER A 281 -9.10 -11.30 7.72
CA SER A 281 -8.92 -11.68 6.30
C SER A 281 -9.41 -13.10 6.01
N SER A 282 -9.98 -13.30 4.82
CA SER A 282 -10.32 -14.65 4.36
C SER A 282 -9.06 -15.49 4.12
N TYR A 283 -9.26 -16.81 4.00
CA TYR A 283 -8.17 -17.72 3.67
C TYR A 283 -7.60 -17.39 2.30
N HIS A 284 -6.30 -17.07 2.27
CA HIS A 284 -5.53 -16.93 1.05
C HIS A 284 -4.37 -17.91 1.13
N PRO A 285 -4.28 -18.91 0.24
CA PRO A 285 -3.11 -19.76 0.19
C PRO A 285 -1.86 -18.89 0.07
N VAL A 286 -0.81 -19.16 0.85
CA VAL A 286 0.55 -18.58 0.66
C VAL A 286 0.97 -18.68 -0.81
N ARG A 287 0.42 -19.68 -1.51
CA ARG A 287 0.66 -19.92 -2.92
C ARG A 287 0.02 -18.94 -3.90
N SER A 288 -0.85 -18.04 -3.43
CA SER A 288 -1.50 -17.02 -4.25
C SER A 288 -0.71 -15.69 -4.22
N GLY A 289 0.05 -15.42 -5.28
CA GLY A 289 1.00 -14.29 -5.32
C GLY A 289 0.41 -12.87 -5.25
N ALA A 290 -0.91 -12.69 -5.35
CA ALA A 290 -1.54 -11.37 -5.35
C ALA A 290 -1.62 -10.72 -3.94
N TYR A 291 -1.67 -11.53 -2.89
CA TYR A 291 -1.85 -11.06 -1.50
C TYR A 291 -0.54 -10.87 -0.74
N SER A 292 0.56 -11.45 -1.21
CA SER A 292 1.91 -11.32 -0.60
C SER A 292 2.51 -9.92 -0.70
N LEU A 293 1.80 -8.98 -1.30
CA LEU A 293 2.32 -7.65 -1.67
C LEU A 293 1.72 -6.53 -0.83
N ALA A 294 0.73 -6.82 0.01
CA ALA A 294 0.08 -5.84 0.86
C ALA A 294 0.80 -5.71 2.20
N GLU A 295 0.95 -4.47 2.67
CA GLU A 295 1.41 -4.16 4.01
C GLU A 295 0.33 -4.47 5.05
N ASP A 296 0.71 -5.09 6.17
CA ASP A 296 -0.18 -5.27 7.32
C ASP A 296 0.56 -4.94 8.62
N TYR A 297 0.31 -3.72 9.11
CA TYR A 297 0.95 -3.21 10.32
C TYR A 297 0.43 -3.85 11.61
N ARG A 298 -0.65 -4.66 11.57
CA ARG A 298 -1.17 -5.36 12.75
C ARG A 298 -0.29 -6.55 13.13
N TYR A 299 0.41 -7.13 12.15
CA TYR A 299 1.28 -8.28 12.32
C TYR A 299 2.76 -7.89 12.26
N THR A 300 3.14 -6.89 13.04
CA THR A 300 4.55 -6.49 13.25
C THR A 300 4.98 -6.75 14.69
N VAL A 301 6.29 -6.90 14.90
CA VAL A 301 6.87 -7.06 16.24
C VAL A 301 6.45 -5.90 17.15
N GLU A 302 6.44 -4.67 16.63
CA GLU A 302 6.01 -3.48 17.35
C GLU A 302 4.52 -3.55 17.73
N SER A 303 3.65 -4.06 16.86
CA SER A 303 2.23 -4.28 17.16
C SER A 303 2.01 -5.25 18.31
N PHE A 304 2.68 -6.40 18.27
CA PHE A 304 2.58 -7.40 19.34
C PHE A 304 3.18 -6.85 20.63
N THR A 305 4.29 -6.11 20.56
CA THR A 305 4.90 -5.46 21.72
C THR A 305 3.95 -4.45 22.37
N ASP A 306 3.27 -3.63 21.56
CA ASP A 306 2.30 -2.66 22.06
C ASP A 306 1.07 -3.37 22.66
N ALA A 307 0.58 -4.44 22.04
CA ALA A 307 -0.50 -5.26 22.61
C ALA A 307 -0.10 -5.86 23.97
N LEU A 308 1.08 -6.48 24.08
CA LEU A 308 1.59 -7.05 25.33
C LEU A 308 1.73 -6.00 26.44
N LYS A 309 2.14 -4.77 26.12
CA LYS A 309 2.20 -3.66 27.08
C LYS A 309 0.85 -3.18 27.57
N ARG A 310 -0.24 -3.47 26.85
CA ARG A 310 -1.62 -3.15 27.25
C ARG A 310 -2.33 -4.34 27.88
N LEU A 311 -1.65 -5.46 28.13
CA LEU A 311 -2.20 -6.54 28.93
C LEU A 311 -2.06 -6.25 30.42
N ASN A 312 -3.07 -6.64 31.19
CA ASN A 312 -2.93 -6.84 32.62
C ASN A 312 -1.88 -7.95 32.89
N SER A 313 -1.32 -8.01 34.11
CA SER A 313 -0.26 -8.99 34.46
C SER A 313 -0.69 -10.45 34.25
N ASP A 314 -1.98 -10.74 34.43
CA ASP A 314 -2.58 -12.04 34.19
C ASP A 314 -3.35 -12.09 32.85
N GLY A 315 -3.26 -11.05 32.00
CA GLY A 315 -4.01 -10.95 30.75
C GLY A 315 -3.52 -11.87 29.64
N LEU A 316 -4.37 -12.08 28.63
CA LEU A 316 -4.15 -12.93 27.47
C LEU A 316 -4.25 -12.13 26.16
N LEU A 317 -3.21 -12.20 25.34
CA LEU A 317 -3.28 -11.87 23.92
C LEU A 317 -3.64 -13.13 23.13
N VAL A 318 -4.70 -13.05 22.34
CA VAL A 318 -5.25 -14.15 21.55
C VAL A 318 -5.14 -13.81 20.08
N VAL A 319 -4.43 -14.65 19.33
CA VAL A 319 -4.21 -14.46 17.89
C VAL A 319 -4.65 -15.71 17.16
N THR A 320 -5.60 -15.59 16.24
CA THR A 320 -6.03 -16.70 15.38
C THR A 320 -5.63 -16.41 13.93
N ARG A 321 -4.97 -17.37 13.27
CA ARG A 321 -4.56 -17.28 11.86
C ARG A 321 -4.89 -18.56 11.11
N TRP A 322 -4.86 -18.50 9.79
CA TRP A 322 -5.12 -19.65 8.93
C TRP A 322 -3.97 -20.66 8.97
N LEU A 323 -4.31 -21.95 9.01
CA LEU A 323 -3.34 -23.04 8.88
C LEU A 323 -2.95 -23.24 7.42
N GLN A 324 -1.67 -23.53 7.21
CA GLN A 324 -1.13 -23.94 5.91
C GLN A 324 -0.18 -25.11 6.07
N ASP A 325 0.05 -25.85 5.00
CA ASP A 325 0.97 -26.99 4.98
C ASP A 325 2.02 -26.85 3.85
N PRO A 326 3.33 -26.76 4.16
CA PRO A 326 3.93 -26.65 5.50
C PRO A 326 3.48 -25.41 6.30
N PRO A 327 3.65 -25.40 7.65
CA PRO A 327 3.33 -24.27 8.52
C PRO A 327 3.94 -22.96 8.01
N SER A 328 3.19 -21.86 8.04
CA SER A 328 3.68 -20.60 7.48
C SER A 328 3.07 -19.38 8.16
N GLU A 329 1.79 -19.11 7.94
CA GLU A 329 1.10 -17.95 8.50
C GLU A 329 0.96 -18.02 10.02
N ASP A 330 0.53 -19.18 10.51
CA ASP A 330 0.49 -19.54 11.92
C ASP A 330 1.89 -19.51 12.56
N LEU A 331 2.90 -20.10 11.90
CA LEU A 331 4.29 -20.11 12.35
C LEU A 331 4.91 -18.71 12.42
N ARG A 332 4.61 -17.84 11.44
CA ARG A 332 5.08 -16.45 11.44
C ARG A 332 4.41 -15.65 12.56
N SER A 333 3.12 -15.86 12.83
CA SER A 333 2.46 -15.27 14.00
C SER A 333 3.02 -15.79 15.33
N PHE A 334 3.39 -17.07 15.40
CA PHE A 334 4.09 -17.62 16.56
C PHE A 334 5.47 -16.98 16.74
N ALA A 335 6.24 -16.83 15.66
CA ALA A 335 7.54 -16.16 15.67
C ALA A 335 7.44 -14.68 16.09
N LEU A 336 6.36 -13.99 15.70
CA LEU A 336 6.04 -12.64 16.18
C LEU A 336 5.81 -12.61 17.69
N ALA A 337 4.98 -13.53 18.21
CA ALA A 337 4.72 -13.65 19.65
C ALA A 337 6.01 -13.91 20.45
N VAL A 338 6.84 -14.86 19.98
CA VAL A 338 8.15 -15.16 20.58
C VAL A 338 9.04 -13.92 20.63
N THR A 339 9.20 -13.24 19.49
CA THR A 339 10.10 -12.08 19.38
C THR A 339 9.60 -10.88 20.19
N ALA A 340 8.28 -10.66 20.23
CA ALA A 340 7.69 -9.59 21.02
C ALA A 340 7.85 -9.83 22.52
N LEU A 341 7.61 -11.06 23.00
CA LEU A 341 7.82 -11.43 24.41
C LEU A 341 9.27 -11.20 24.84
N GLU A 342 10.23 -11.64 24.04
CA GLU A 342 11.66 -11.43 24.34
C GLU A 342 12.03 -9.95 24.42
N LYS A 343 11.49 -9.12 23.52
CA LYS A 343 11.68 -7.66 23.57
C LYS A 343 11.07 -7.03 24.83
N THR A 344 10.01 -7.62 25.39
CA THR A 344 9.41 -7.20 26.66
C THR A 344 10.05 -7.84 27.89
N GLY A 345 11.07 -8.70 27.71
CA GLY A 345 11.76 -9.40 28.80
C GLY A 345 11.04 -10.65 29.34
N GLY A 346 10.04 -11.15 28.62
CA GLY A 346 9.33 -12.39 28.95
C GLY A 346 10.04 -13.66 28.45
N ASP A 347 9.56 -14.82 28.90
CA ASP A 347 10.00 -16.15 28.47
C ASP A 347 8.96 -16.79 27.53
N PRO A 348 9.22 -16.82 26.21
CA PRO A 348 8.33 -17.44 25.24
C PRO A 348 8.00 -18.91 25.53
N ARG A 349 8.88 -19.64 26.22
CA ARG A 349 8.67 -21.07 26.50
C ARG A 349 7.60 -21.33 27.54
N ALA A 350 7.40 -20.39 28.45
CA ALA A 350 6.47 -20.52 29.56
C ALA A 350 5.21 -19.64 29.42
N GLN A 351 5.22 -18.71 28.46
CA GLN A 351 4.17 -17.70 28.27
C GLN A 351 3.39 -17.84 26.96
N ILE A 352 3.65 -18.88 26.16
CA ILE A 352 2.90 -19.16 24.93
C ILE A 352 2.25 -20.55 25.01
N VAL A 353 0.98 -20.63 24.61
CA VAL A 353 0.29 -21.88 24.31
C VAL A 353 -0.34 -21.74 22.92
N ALA A 354 -0.28 -22.78 22.11
CA ALA A 354 -0.90 -22.78 20.79
C ALA A 354 -1.60 -24.11 20.50
N PHE A 355 -2.71 -24.01 19.79
CA PHE A 355 -3.49 -25.16 19.34
C PHE A 355 -4.08 -24.89 17.97
N ARG A 356 -4.52 -25.95 17.31
CA ARG A 356 -5.11 -25.88 15.98
C ARG A 356 -6.43 -26.64 15.89
N GLY A 357 -7.34 -26.10 15.09
CA GLY A 357 -8.44 -26.85 14.53
C GLY A 357 -8.06 -27.42 13.16
N TYR A 358 -9.06 -27.53 12.30
CA TYR A 358 -8.87 -28.01 10.94
C TYR A 358 -8.21 -27.00 10.00
N ASN A 359 -8.59 -25.73 10.09
CA ASN A 359 -8.16 -24.67 9.18
C ASN A 359 -7.58 -23.43 9.88
N THR A 360 -7.60 -23.36 11.21
CA THR A 360 -7.07 -22.23 11.98
C THR A 360 -6.18 -22.68 13.13
N ALA A 361 -5.12 -21.92 13.39
CA ALA A 361 -4.32 -21.99 14.61
C ALA A 361 -4.69 -20.83 15.53
N THR A 362 -4.77 -21.08 16.83
CA THR A 362 -4.94 -20.07 17.86
C THR A 362 -3.73 -20.09 18.79
N ILE A 363 -3.13 -18.91 18.97
CA ILE A 363 -1.96 -18.67 19.81
C ILE A 363 -2.43 -17.80 20.99
N LEU A 364 -2.18 -18.29 22.20
CA LEU A 364 -2.40 -17.60 23.46
C LEU A 364 -1.06 -17.15 23.99
N VAL A 365 -0.93 -15.85 24.26
CA VAL A 365 0.27 -15.24 24.84
C VAL A 365 -0.14 -14.58 26.16
N LYS A 366 0.44 -15.02 27.26
CA LYS A 366 0.09 -14.53 28.60
C LYS A 366 1.10 -13.51 29.11
N GLY A 367 0.65 -12.46 29.79
CA GLY A 367 1.51 -11.44 30.40
C GLY A 367 2.45 -11.98 31.50
N SER A 368 2.10 -13.13 32.09
CA SER A 368 2.87 -13.89 33.08
C SER A 368 2.93 -15.37 32.69
N LEU A 369 3.55 -16.21 33.53
CA LEU A 369 3.67 -17.64 33.29
C LEU A 369 2.29 -18.33 33.34
N PHE A 370 2.08 -19.31 32.46
CA PHE A 370 0.90 -20.18 32.57
C PHE A 370 0.98 -21.06 33.82
N THR A 371 -0.11 -21.13 34.57
CA THR A 371 -0.22 -22.03 35.73
C THR A 371 -0.61 -23.43 35.29
N LEU A 372 -0.37 -24.43 36.15
CA LEU A 372 -0.77 -25.81 35.85
C LEU A 372 -2.29 -25.94 35.65
N ASP A 373 -3.09 -25.22 36.45
CA ASP A 373 -4.56 -25.24 36.34
C ASP A 373 -5.03 -24.67 35.00
N GLU A 374 -4.38 -23.62 34.50
CA GLU A 374 -4.68 -23.05 33.18
C GLU A 374 -4.32 -24.02 32.05
N LEU A 375 -3.15 -24.67 32.14
CA LEU A 375 -2.72 -25.67 31.16
C LEU A 375 -3.68 -26.87 31.14
N LEU A 376 -4.15 -27.33 32.30
CA LEU A 376 -5.18 -28.37 32.41
C LEU A 376 -6.52 -27.90 31.83
N ALA A 377 -6.94 -26.67 32.08
CA ALA A 377 -8.16 -26.10 31.51
C ALA A 377 -8.09 -26.01 29.98
N ILE A 378 -6.95 -25.60 29.43
CA ILE A 378 -6.71 -25.56 27.98
C ILE A 378 -6.73 -26.98 27.38
N ARG A 379 -6.10 -27.96 28.04
CA ARG A 379 -6.14 -29.38 27.62
C ARG A 379 -7.56 -29.92 27.62
N SER A 380 -8.35 -29.66 28.67
CA SER A 380 -9.76 -30.07 28.71
C SER A 380 -10.55 -29.42 27.58
N PHE A 381 -10.40 -28.11 27.40
CA PHE A 381 -11.10 -27.36 26.36
C PHE A 381 -10.81 -27.90 24.96
N THR A 382 -9.53 -28.10 24.64
CA THR A 382 -9.08 -28.62 23.33
C THR A 382 -9.54 -30.05 23.11
N ALA A 383 -9.42 -30.92 24.12
CA ALA A 383 -9.87 -32.30 24.05
C ALA A 383 -11.40 -32.43 23.89
N GLU A 384 -12.19 -31.60 24.58
CA GLU A 384 -13.66 -31.54 24.47
C GLU A 384 -14.11 -31.11 23.06
N ARG A 385 -13.30 -30.32 22.35
CA ARG A 385 -13.62 -29.72 21.04
C ARG A 385 -12.84 -30.32 19.87
N ALA A 386 -12.08 -31.40 20.10
CA ALA A 386 -11.24 -32.01 19.06
C ALA A 386 -10.27 -31.01 18.39
N PHE A 387 -9.71 -30.09 19.19
CA PHE A 387 -8.58 -29.28 18.77
C PHE A 387 -7.28 -29.95 19.20
N ASP A 388 -6.24 -29.83 18.37
CA ASP A 388 -4.93 -30.41 18.62
C ASP A 388 -4.00 -29.36 19.21
N LEU A 389 -3.37 -29.67 20.35
CA LEU A 389 -2.28 -28.84 20.87
C LEU A 389 -1.11 -28.88 19.89
N THR A 390 -0.56 -27.71 19.58
CA THR A 390 0.64 -27.56 18.76
C THR A 390 1.82 -27.08 19.58
N TYR A 391 1.58 -26.35 20.67
CA TYR A 391 2.61 -26.00 21.64
C TYR A 391 2.01 -25.70 23.02
N ALA A 392 2.68 -26.13 24.08
CA ALA A 392 2.47 -25.70 25.46
C ALA A 392 3.78 -25.92 26.25
N PRO A 393 4.00 -25.21 27.36
CA PRO A 393 5.24 -25.34 28.15
C PRO A 393 5.55 -26.78 28.59
N ASP A 394 4.52 -27.57 28.87
CA ASP A 394 4.60 -28.96 29.35
C ASP A 394 4.07 -29.98 28.32
N ILE A 395 4.03 -29.61 27.04
CA ILE A 395 3.46 -30.45 25.98
C ILE A 395 4.24 -31.75 25.80
N ARG A 396 3.51 -32.85 25.61
CA ARG A 396 4.09 -34.15 25.25
C ARG A 396 3.79 -34.48 23.79
N PRO A 397 4.71 -35.16 23.06
CA PRO A 397 4.50 -35.47 21.64
C PRO A 397 3.19 -36.22 21.35
N GLU A 398 2.72 -37.06 22.26
CA GLU A 398 1.50 -37.87 22.11
C GLU A 398 0.21 -37.03 22.19
N GLU A 399 0.31 -35.78 22.66
CA GLU A 399 -0.80 -34.86 22.79
C GLU A 399 -1.04 -34.04 21.51
N THR A 400 -0.12 -34.16 20.56
CA THR A 400 -0.16 -33.47 19.28
C THR A 400 -0.79 -34.37 18.20
N ASN A 401 -1.40 -33.76 17.18
CA ASN A 401 -1.85 -34.47 15.98
C ASN A 401 -2.82 -35.66 16.23
N ARG A 402 -3.78 -35.51 17.15
CA ARG A 402 -4.71 -36.56 17.60
C ARG A 402 -6.04 -36.57 16.84
N TYR A 403 -6.59 -35.39 16.55
CA TYR A 403 -7.93 -35.24 16.00
C TYR A 403 -7.90 -34.87 14.52
N ASN A 404 -7.07 -33.90 14.13
CA ASN A 404 -6.87 -33.45 12.75
C ASN A 404 -5.57 -34.05 12.20
N ILE A 405 -5.55 -35.37 12.04
CA ILE A 405 -4.34 -36.18 11.82
C ILE A 405 -3.68 -35.84 10.47
N LEU A 406 -2.43 -35.40 10.53
CA LEU A 406 -1.49 -35.26 9.42
C LEU A 406 -0.45 -36.39 9.45
N PRO A 407 0.29 -36.63 8.33
CA PRO A 407 1.34 -37.64 8.30
C PRO A 407 2.39 -37.47 9.41
N GLU A 408 2.70 -36.22 9.76
CA GLU A 408 3.63 -35.85 10.82
C GLU A 408 3.07 -34.68 11.64
N SER A 409 3.58 -34.50 12.85
CA SER A 409 3.21 -33.36 13.72
C SER A 409 3.99 -32.09 13.33
N SER A 410 3.84 -31.67 12.07
CA SER A 410 4.65 -30.60 11.44
C SER A 410 4.58 -29.27 12.19
N TYR A 411 3.39 -28.89 12.69
CA TYR A 411 3.20 -27.68 13.49
C TYR A 411 3.98 -27.69 14.80
N TYR A 412 3.87 -28.79 15.57
CA TYR A 412 4.59 -28.96 16.83
C TYR A 412 6.10 -28.95 16.63
N GLN A 413 6.58 -29.68 15.61
CA GLN A 413 7.99 -29.72 15.26
C GLN A 413 8.51 -28.33 14.87
N ALA A 414 7.76 -27.59 14.04
CA ALA A 414 8.16 -26.25 13.62
C ALA A 414 8.22 -25.25 14.78
N TYR A 415 7.23 -25.27 15.69
CA TYR A 415 7.17 -24.36 16.83
C TYR A 415 8.28 -24.65 17.83
N THR A 416 8.51 -25.93 18.13
CA THR A 416 9.59 -26.38 19.02
C THR A 416 10.97 -26.06 18.42
N ALA A 417 11.18 -26.37 17.13
CA ALA A 417 12.44 -26.07 16.45
C ALA A 417 12.76 -24.57 16.41
N LEU A 418 11.75 -23.71 16.26
CA LEU A 418 11.92 -22.26 16.32
C LEU A 418 12.32 -21.77 17.72
N LEU A 419 11.77 -22.36 18.78
CA LEU A 419 12.12 -22.03 20.16
C LEU A 419 13.50 -22.55 20.56
N ASP A 420 13.90 -23.71 20.04
CA ASP A 420 15.20 -24.35 20.30
C ASP A 420 16.35 -23.73 19.49
N ALA A 421 16.04 -23.05 18.38
CA ALA A 421 17.05 -22.44 17.53
C ALA A 421 17.77 -21.26 18.20
N SER A 422 19.10 -21.38 18.34
CA SER A 422 19.99 -20.30 18.77
C SER A 422 21.24 -20.26 17.88
N PRO A 423 21.43 -19.20 17.05
CA PRO A 423 20.54 -18.05 16.84
C PRO A 423 19.32 -18.41 15.97
N ARG A 424 18.16 -17.79 16.24
CA ARG A 424 16.92 -18.00 15.45
C ARG A 424 17.06 -17.68 13.96
N ALA A 425 17.98 -16.79 13.60
CA ALA A 425 18.29 -16.49 12.21
C ALA A 425 18.66 -17.74 11.39
N ALA A 426 19.28 -18.76 12.01
CA ALA A 426 19.60 -20.02 11.36
C ALA A 426 18.33 -20.82 11.00
N PHE A 427 17.35 -20.88 11.89
CA PHE A 427 16.05 -21.49 11.61
C PHE A 427 15.34 -20.76 10.47
N TYR A 428 15.26 -19.42 10.56
CA TYR A 428 14.62 -18.63 9.51
C TYR A 428 15.32 -18.78 8.16
N ALA A 429 16.63 -18.96 8.11
CA ALA A 429 17.33 -19.21 6.85
C ALA A 429 17.00 -20.61 6.28
N ALA A 430 17.04 -21.64 7.13
CA ALA A 430 16.87 -23.04 6.74
C ALA A 430 15.43 -23.46 6.40
N TYR A 431 14.43 -22.81 7.01
CA TYR A 431 13.01 -23.17 6.79
C TYR A 431 12.58 -22.99 5.32
N PRO A 432 11.63 -23.77 4.77
CA PRO A 432 11.26 -23.64 3.34
C PRO A 432 10.70 -22.26 2.95
N TYR A 433 9.92 -21.63 3.84
CA TYR A 433 9.31 -20.31 3.63
C TYR A 433 10.03 -19.24 4.44
N ASP A 434 9.92 -17.98 4.01
CA ASP A 434 10.25 -16.86 4.88
C ASP A 434 9.17 -16.75 5.96
N VAL A 435 9.53 -17.05 7.21
CA VAL A 435 8.65 -16.92 8.39
C VAL A 435 9.24 -15.94 9.40
N THR A 436 10.18 -15.11 8.94
CA THR A 436 10.80 -14.06 9.76
C THR A 436 9.71 -13.10 10.27
N PRO A 437 9.73 -12.72 11.56
CA PRO A 437 8.79 -11.75 12.13
C PRO A 437 8.88 -10.38 11.43
N PRO A 438 7.79 -9.87 10.82
CA PRO A 438 7.77 -8.54 10.20
C PRO A 438 7.96 -7.40 11.20
N THR A 439 8.45 -6.26 10.73
CA THR A 439 8.63 -5.04 11.55
C THR A 439 7.89 -3.87 10.93
N ASP A 440 7.73 -2.76 11.66
CA ASP A 440 7.12 -1.54 11.09
C ASP A 440 7.89 -0.97 9.87
N ASP A 441 9.18 -1.29 9.69
CA ASP A 441 9.96 -0.90 8.49
C ASP A 441 9.82 -1.90 7.33
N HIS A 442 9.35 -3.12 7.61
CA HIS A 442 9.11 -4.20 6.67
C HIS A 442 7.83 -4.97 7.06
N PRO A 443 6.63 -4.39 6.82
CA PRO A 443 5.36 -4.89 7.35
C PRO A 443 4.67 -5.89 6.41
N PHE A 444 5.42 -6.79 5.78
CA PHE A 444 4.88 -7.68 4.74
C PHE A 444 4.53 -9.07 5.28
N PHE A 445 3.50 -9.15 6.13
CA PHE A 445 3.10 -10.41 6.77
C PHE A 445 2.71 -11.52 5.79
N GLY A 446 2.12 -11.18 4.63
CA GLY A 446 1.77 -12.15 3.58
C GLY A 446 2.93 -12.61 2.69
N HIS A 447 4.15 -12.11 2.90
CA HIS A 447 5.29 -12.37 2.02
C HIS A 447 6.16 -13.55 2.49
N TYR A 448 5.97 -14.74 1.93
CA TYR A 448 6.65 -15.97 2.36
C TYR A 448 7.74 -16.47 1.40
N PHE A 449 8.04 -15.69 0.35
CA PHE A 449 8.92 -16.11 -0.74
C PHE A 449 10.39 -16.17 -0.33
N LYS A 450 11.10 -17.19 -0.80
CA LYS A 450 12.56 -17.27 -0.77
C LYS A 450 13.14 -17.53 -2.16
N TRP A 451 14.31 -16.94 -2.42
CA TRP A 451 15.05 -17.18 -3.66
C TRP A 451 15.50 -18.63 -3.86
N SER A 452 15.65 -19.41 -2.78
CA SER A 452 15.92 -20.86 -2.88
C SER A 452 14.79 -21.61 -3.58
N GLN A 453 13.55 -21.11 -3.52
CA GLN A 453 12.38 -21.71 -4.16
C GLN A 453 12.27 -21.37 -5.65
N ALA A 454 13.07 -20.42 -6.16
CA ALA A 454 12.96 -19.91 -7.53
C ALA A 454 13.01 -21.00 -8.61
N GLY A 455 13.92 -21.98 -8.45
CA GLY A 455 14.05 -23.09 -9.40
C GLY A 455 12.82 -24.00 -9.43
N GLN A 456 12.26 -24.31 -8.26
CA GLN A 456 11.03 -25.10 -8.15
C GLN A 456 9.83 -24.36 -8.75
N ILE A 457 9.69 -23.07 -8.44
CA ILE A 457 8.63 -22.21 -8.97
C ILE A 457 8.68 -22.17 -10.50
N TRP A 458 9.88 -22.08 -11.07
CA TRP A 458 10.06 -22.10 -12.52
C TRP A 458 9.69 -23.45 -13.16
N ALA A 459 10.06 -24.55 -12.51
CA ALA A 459 9.77 -25.90 -13.01
C ALA A 459 8.26 -26.22 -13.04
N GLU A 460 7.52 -25.71 -12.06
CA GLU A 460 6.09 -25.99 -11.92
C GLU A 460 5.20 -24.89 -12.57
N LEU A 461 5.78 -23.80 -13.09
CA LEU A 461 5.08 -22.71 -13.76
C LEU A 461 4.28 -23.21 -14.97
N GLY A 462 2.95 -23.01 -14.95
CA GLY A 462 2.05 -23.43 -16.02
C GLY A 462 1.65 -24.90 -15.98
N GLN A 463 2.16 -25.69 -15.03
CA GLN A 463 1.77 -27.09 -14.83
C GLN A 463 0.69 -27.26 -13.75
N THR A 464 0.61 -26.36 -12.78
CA THR A 464 -0.41 -26.38 -11.72
C THR A 464 -1.41 -25.22 -11.87
N TRP A 465 -2.69 -25.48 -11.56
CA TRP A 465 -3.79 -24.52 -11.73
C TRP A 465 -3.71 -23.34 -10.74
N GLN A 466 -2.98 -23.50 -9.63
CA GLN A 466 -2.59 -22.44 -8.69
C GLN A 466 -1.06 -22.33 -8.65
N PRO A 467 -0.42 -21.60 -9.58
CA PRO A 467 1.02 -21.49 -9.61
C PRO A 467 1.54 -20.66 -8.43
N PHE A 468 2.25 -21.35 -7.54
CA PHE A 468 3.31 -20.95 -6.60
C PHE A 468 3.22 -19.68 -5.75
N GLY A 469 3.47 -19.91 -4.46
CA GLY A 469 3.85 -18.87 -3.50
C GLY A 469 5.22 -18.36 -3.90
N GLY A 470 5.30 -17.06 -4.17
CA GLY A 470 6.47 -16.44 -4.78
C GLY A 470 6.31 -16.07 -6.26
N ALA A 471 5.33 -16.63 -6.99
CA ALA A 471 5.05 -16.19 -8.37
C ALA A 471 4.69 -14.70 -8.42
N GLY A 472 4.05 -14.17 -7.37
CA GLY A 472 3.79 -12.73 -7.23
C GLY A 472 5.06 -11.87 -7.31
N TYR A 473 6.16 -12.34 -6.74
CA TYR A 473 7.45 -11.66 -6.82
C TYR A 473 8.00 -11.69 -8.25
N PHE A 474 7.89 -12.82 -8.96
CA PHE A 474 8.23 -12.92 -10.38
C PHE A 474 7.37 -12.04 -11.28
N VAL A 475 6.08 -11.86 -10.95
CA VAL A 475 5.19 -10.93 -11.66
C VAL A 475 5.71 -9.50 -11.53
N ILE A 476 6.16 -9.08 -10.34
CA ILE A 476 6.75 -7.74 -10.16
C ILE A 476 8.08 -7.63 -10.90
N LEU A 477 8.94 -8.66 -10.88
CA LEU A 477 10.19 -8.67 -11.66
C LEU A 477 9.93 -8.59 -13.17
N ALA A 478 8.94 -9.34 -13.67
CA ALA A 478 8.53 -9.29 -15.07
C ALA A 478 7.95 -7.91 -15.42
N LEU A 479 7.19 -7.30 -14.51
CA LEU A 479 6.66 -5.96 -14.67
C LEU A 479 7.79 -4.91 -14.62
N LEU A 480 8.83 -5.09 -13.80
CA LEU A 480 10.03 -4.25 -13.82
C LEU A 480 10.77 -4.37 -15.15
N ALA A 481 11.00 -5.60 -15.61
CA ALA A 481 11.65 -5.86 -16.90
C ALA A 481 10.85 -5.23 -18.05
N LEU A 482 9.52 -5.42 -18.07
CA LEU A 482 8.62 -4.81 -19.03
C LEU A 482 8.69 -3.28 -18.96
N SER A 483 8.63 -2.70 -17.76
CA SER A 483 8.76 -1.27 -17.54
C SER A 483 10.10 -0.73 -18.05
N ILE A 484 11.22 -1.41 -17.81
CA ILE A 484 12.55 -1.03 -18.32
C ILE A 484 12.62 -1.15 -19.85
N LEU A 485 12.06 -2.21 -20.43
CA LEU A 485 12.02 -2.41 -21.88
C LEU A 485 11.17 -1.34 -22.58
N LEU A 486 9.95 -1.10 -22.09
CA LEU A 486 9.07 -0.05 -22.60
C LEU A 486 9.67 1.33 -22.39
N ALA A 487 10.29 1.57 -21.23
CA ALA A 487 11.04 2.78 -20.93
C ALA A 487 12.14 3.04 -21.96
N GLY A 488 13.00 2.05 -22.18
CA GLY A 488 14.07 2.10 -23.16
C GLY A 488 13.53 2.33 -24.57
N ALA A 489 12.49 1.61 -24.96
CA ALA A 489 11.83 1.79 -26.25
C ALA A 489 11.29 3.22 -26.42
N LEU A 490 10.54 3.76 -25.45
CA LEU A 490 9.95 5.10 -25.54
C LEU A 490 11.00 6.22 -25.52
N ILE A 491 12.12 6.04 -24.81
CA ILE A 491 13.23 7.01 -24.76
C ILE A 491 14.05 6.99 -26.05
N LEU A 492 14.34 5.79 -26.59
CA LEU A 492 15.24 5.59 -27.74
C LEU A 492 14.53 5.69 -29.09
N LEU A 493 13.24 5.35 -29.19
CA LEU A 493 12.48 5.32 -30.45
C LEU A 493 12.45 6.69 -31.17
N PRO A 494 12.21 7.83 -30.51
CA PRO A 494 12.26 9.15 -31.18
C PRO A 494 13.66 9.50 -31.71
N VAL A 495 14.70 8.99 -31.06
CA VAL A 495 16.10 9.16 -31.49
C VAL A 495 16.40 8.29 -32.70
N ALA A 496 15.95 7.02 -32.70
CA ALA A 496 16.16 6.05 -33.78
C ALA A 496 15.40 6.41 -35.07
N ILE A 497 14.12 6.81 -34.96
CA ILE A 497 13.30 7.21 -36.13
C ILE A 497 13.93 8.40 -36.87
N ARG A 498 14.59 9.30 -36.14
CA ARG A 498 15.27 10.47 -36.73
C ARG A 498 16.74 10.24 -37.09
N ALA A 499 17.34 9.12 -36.69
CA ALA A 499 18.70 8.75 -37.07
C ALA A 499 18.79 8.22 -38.52
N HIS A 500 17.67 7.85 -39.14
CA HIS A 500 17.61 7.53 -40.56
C HIS A 500 17.41 8.82 -41.39
N PRO A 501 18.42 9.26 -42.16
CA PRO A 501 18.23 10.37 -43.08
C PRO A 501 17.28 9.92 -44.20
N SER A 502 16.14 10.61 -44.34
CA SER A 502 15.27 10.41 -45.50
C SER A 502 16.05 10.82 -46.77
N PRO A 503 16.19 9.96 -47.80
CA PRO A 503 17.05 10.25 -48.96
C PRO A 503 16.53 11.37 -49.89
N SER A 504 15.33 11.87 -49.67
CA SER A 504 14.68 12.80 -50.58
C SER A 504 14.42 14.15 -49.91
N GLN A 505 15.44 15.01 -49.88
CA GLN A 505 15.36 16.47 -50.09
C GLN A 505 16.75 17.10 -49.85
N LEU A 506 17.48 17.33 -50.94
CA LEU A 506 18.64 18.21 -50.97
C LEU A 506 18.18 19.67 -50.77
N HIS A 507 18.08 20.11 -49.51
CA HIS A 507 18.20 21.52 -49.14
C HIS A 507 19.19 21.64 -47.98
N PRO A 508 20.27 22.45 -48.10
CA PRO A 508 21.33 22.57 -47.09
C PRO A 508 20.92 23.44 -45.87
N SER A 509 19.67 23.34 -45.44
CA SER A 509 19.14 23.88 -44.19
C SER A 509 18.68 22.75 -43.28
N SER A 510 19.57 21.78 -43.05
CA SER A 510 19.36 20.68 -42.11
C SER A 510 19.13 21.24 -40.71
N PHE A 511 17.87 21.25 -40.29
CA PHE A 511 17.29 21.84 -39.08
C PHE A 511 17.71 21.15 -37.76
N ILE A 512 18.76 20.31 -37.77
CA ILE A 512 19.00 19.37 -36.66
C ILE A 512 20.51 19.23 -36.38
N PRO A 513 20.99 19.66 -35.20
CA PRO A 513 22.35 19.36 -34.77
C PRO A 513 22.48 17.87 -34.46
N SER A 514 23.54 17.24 -34.96
CA SER A 514 23.98 15.92 -34.48
C SER A 514 24.15 15.97 -32.96
N MET A 515 23.27 15.32 -32.22
CA MET A 515 23.39 15.19 -30.77
C MET A 515 24.65 14.37 -30.49
N LYS A 516 25.77 15.03 -30.14
CA LYS A 516 26.97 14.31 -29.69
C LYS A 516 26.59 13.62 -28.37
N LEU A 517 26.43 12.29 -28.41
CA LEU A 517 25.97 11.44 -27.30
C LEU A 517 26.64 11.80 -25.95
N ARG A 518 27.94 12.13 -25.98
CA ARG A 518 28.74 12.51 -24.81
C ARG A 518 28.34 13.85 -24.16
N ALA A 519 27.80 14.80 -24.92
CA ALA A 519 27.35 16.10 -24.41
C ALA A 519 25.92 16.06 -23.85
N SER A 520 25.11 15.07 -24.24
CA SER A 520 23.72 14.90 -23.81
C SER A 520 23.54 13.95 -22.63
N LEU A 521 24.60 13.20 -22.27
CA LEU A 521 24.58 12.24 -21.18
C LEU A 521 24.37 12.87 -19.79
N PRO A 522 25.03 13.99 -19.41
CA PRO A 522 24.82 14.55 -18.06
C PRO A 522 23.38 15.04 -17.81
N PRO A 523 22.71 15.77 -18.74
CA PRO A 523 21.29 16.07 -18.59
C PRO A 523 20.40 14.83 -18.53
N LEU A 524 20.64 13.83 -19.38
CA LEU A 524 19.84 12.61 -19.35
C LEU A 524 19.95 11.88 -18.01
N LEU A 525 21.17 11.72 -17.48
CA LEU A 525 21.41 11.13 -16.17
C LEU A 525 20.76 11.95 -15.05
N TYR A 526 20.90 13.28 -15.09
CA TYR A 526 20.27 14.18 -14.12
C TYR A 526 18.74 13.97 -14.05
N PHE A 527 18.05 14.04 -15.19
CA PHE A 527 16.58 13.90 -15.24
C PHE A 527 16.11 12.48 -14.91
N THR A 528 16.92 11.47 -15.21
CA THR A 528 16.69 10.07 -14.77
C THR A 528 16.77 9.97 -13.26
N PHE A 529 17.85 10.48 -12.65
CA PHE A 529 18.06 10.37 -11.21
C PHE A 529 17.03 11.14 -10.39
N ILE A 530 16.62 12.36 -10.79
CA ILE A 530 15.57 13.08 -10.05
C ILE A 530 14.19 12.39 -10.20
N GLY A 531 13.91 11.74 -11.34
CA GLY A 531 12.69 10.97 -11.55
C GLY A 531 12.65 9.71 -10.67
N LEU A 532 13.77 8.97 -10.65
CA LEU A 532 13.94 7.83 -9.74
C LEU A 532 13.80 8.27 -8.28
N ALA A 533 14.51 9.33 -7.90
CA ALA A 533 14.56 9.81 -6.52
C ALA A 533 13.19 10.25 -6.00
N PHE A 534 12.37 10.92 -6.82
CA PHE A 534 11.06 11.39 -6.40
C PHE A 534 10.18 10.24 -5.92
N MET A 535 10.02 9.20 -6.74
CA MET A 535 9.17 8.04 -6.39
C MET A 535 9.77 7.18 -5.27
N LEU A 536 11.10 7.00 -5.25
CA LEU A 536 11.80 6.28 -4.18
C LEU A 536 11.71 6.99 -2.82
N VAL A 537 11.42 8.29 -2.80
CA VAL A 537 11.17 9.04 -1.57
C VAL A 537 9.69 9.05 -1.22
N GLU A 538 8.83 9.33 -2.19
CA GLU A 538 7.38 9.46 -1.98
C GLU A 538 6.75 8.17 -1.46
N ILE A 539 7.04 7.02 -2.07
CA ILE A 539 6.39 5.74 -1.73
C ILE A 539 6.68 5.33 -0.27
N PRO A 540 7.93 5.30 0.22
CA PRO A 540 8.20 5.00 1.63
C PRO A 540 7.61 6.01 2.61
N LEU A 541 7.50 7.29 2.22
CA LEU A 541 6.84 8.29 3.06
C LEU A 541 5.35 7.97 3.19
N ILE A 542 4.64 7.67 2.11
CA ILE A 542 3.24 7.22 2.16
C ILE A 542 3.10 6.11 3.19
N GLN A 543 3.92 5.07 3.08
CA GLN A 543 3.90 3.89 3.95
C GLN A 543 4.11 4.25 5.43
N ARG A 544 5.12 5.07 5.75
CA ARG A 544 5.34 5.53 7.13
C ARG A 544 4.16 6.34 7.69
N PHE A 545 3.53 7.16 6.87
CA PHE A 545 2.38 7.93 7.29
C PHE A 545 1.10 7.10 7.39
N ILE A 546 1.05 5.86 6.88
CA ILE A 546 -0.05 4.92 7.17
C ILE A 546 -0.13 4.65 8.67
N LEU A 547 1.01 4.37 9.31
CA LEU A 547 1.08 4.19 10.77
C LEU A 547 0.61 5.43 11.54
N TYR A 548 0.89 6.62 11.02
CA TYR A 548 0.57 7.87 11.70
C TYR A 548 -0.88 8.32 11.50
N LEU A 549 -1.43 8.13 10.30
CA LEU A 549 -2.79 8.57 9.93
C LEU A 549 -3.82 7.44 10.06
N GLY A 550 -3.39 6.22 10.33
CA GLY A 550 -4.23 5.05 10.61
C GLY A 550 -4.88 4.40 9.38
N HIS A 551 -4.76 4.98 8.18
CA HIS A 551 -5.38 4.40 6.99
C HIS A 551 -4.56 4.65 5.72
N PRO A 552 -4.35 3.65 4.85
CA PRO A 552 -3.59 3.78 3.60
C PRO A 552 -4.08 4.90 2.69
N ALA A 553 -5.40 5.01 2.48
CA ALA A 553 -5.97 6.04 1.62
C ALA A 553 -5.76 7.47 2.15
N TYR A 554 -5.92 7.68 3.47
CA TYR A 554 -5.68 8.99 4.08
C TYR A 554 -4.20 9.35 4.02
N ALA A 555 -3.31 8.39 4.28
CA ALA A 555 -1.87 8.60 4.16
C ALA A 555 -1.44 8.90 2.73
N MET A 556 -1.87 8.09 1.75
CA MET A 556 -1.58 8.31 0.34
C MET A 556 -2.03 9.71 -0.11
N SER A 557 -3.28 10.07 0.14
CA SER A 557 -3.80 11.37 -0.26
C SER A 557 -3.13 12.53 0.47
N ALA A 558 -2.89 12.43 1.78
CA ALA A 558 -2.27 13.50 2.56
C ALA A 558 -0.79 13.70 2.19
N VAL A 559 -0.03 12.62 2.02
CA VAL A 559 1.39 12.68 1.66
C VAL A 559 1.55 13.20 0.25
N ILE A 560 0.84 12.65 -0.73
CA ILE A 560 0.90 13.10 -2.12
C ILE A 560 0.42 14.55 -2.22
N PHE A 561 -0.72 14.90 -1.60
CA PHE A 561 -1.19 16.29 -1.54
C PHE A 561 -0.11 17.23 -1.01
N SER A 562 0.51 16.89 0.12
CA SER A 562 1.51 17.74 0.76
C SER A 562 2.76 17.86 -0.11
N LEU A 563 3.32 16.73 -0.57
CA LEU A 563 4.52 16.74 -1.41
C LEU A 563 4.28 17.52 -2.70
N LEU A 564 3.14 17.35 -3.37
CA LEU A 564 2.81 18.07 -4.60
C LEU A 564 2.55 19.56 -4.35
N LEU A 565 1.80 19.92 -3.30
CA LEU A 565 1.51 21.31 -2.94
C LEU A 565 2.80 22.08 -2.65
N PHE A 566 3.66 21.52 -1.80
CA PHE A 566 4.92 22.18 -1.46
C PHE A 566 5.93 22.10 -2.62
N SER A 567 5.91 21.04 -3.43
CA SER A 567 6.68 20.99 -4.68
C SER A 567 6.24 22.07 -5.68
N ALA A 568 4.96 22.43 -5.71
CA ALA A 568 4.48 23.54 -6.53
C ALA A 568 5.09 24.88 -6.08
N LEU A 569 5.15 25.12 -4.77
CA LEU A 569 5.78 26.31 -4.19
C LEU A 569 7.29 26.33 -4.47
N GLY A 570 7.97 25.19 -4.28
CA GLY A 570 9.39 25.01 -4.60
C GLY A 570 9.69 25.26 -6.07
N SER A 571 8.87 24.72 -6.97
CA SER A 571 8.99 24.92 -8.41
C SER A 571 8.87 26.40 -8.80
N ARG A 572 7.89 27.12 -8.22
CA ARG A 572 7.69 28.55 -8.46
C ARG A 572 8.89 29.39 -7.99
N LEU A 573 9.45 29.06 -6.82
CA LEU A 573 10.58 29.76 -6.22
C LEU A 573 11.95 29.25 -6.68
N SER A 574 11.99 28.25 -7.55
CA SER A 574 13.22 27.62 -8.03
C SER A 574 14.23 28.61 -8.66
N HIS A 575 13.78 29.76 -9.16
CA HIS A 575 14.65 30.79 -9.73
C HIS A 575 15.47 31.56 -8.68
N ARG A 576 15.05 31.54 -7.41
CA ARG A 576 15.72 32.26 -6.31
C ARG A 576 16.71 31.40 -5.53
N ILE A 577 16.63 30.08 -5.68
CA ILE A 577 17.39 29.13 -4.87
C ILE A 577 18.41 28.43 -5.77
N PRO A 578 19.71 28.43 -5.42
CA PRO A 578 20.71 27.74 -6.20
C PRO A 578 20.49 26.23 -6.13
N LEU A 579 20.47 25.58 -7.30
CA LEU A 579 20.18 24.14 -7.44
C LEU A 579 21.06 23.26 -6.55
N ARG A 580 22.37 23.53 -6.51
CA ARG A 580 23.34 22.81 -5.67
C ARG A 580 22.97 22.82 -4.20
N LEU A 581 22.54 23.97 -3.69
CA LEU A 581 22.18 24.13 -2.29
C LEU A 581 20.89 23.39 -1.99
N ALA A 582 19.89 23.51 -2.88
CA ALA A 582 18.62 22.80 -2.73
C ALA A 582 18.82 21.28 -2.68
N LEU A 583 19.59 20.72 -3.61
CA LEU A 583 19.89 19.28 -3.65
C LEU A 583 20.72 18.83 -2.43
N LEU A 584 21.71 19.61 -1.99
CA LEU A 584 22.50 19.27 -0.81
C LEU A 584 21.65 19.23 0.47
N ILE A 585 20.83 20.27 0.70
CA ILE A 585 19.91 20.32 1.85
C ILE A 585 18.90 19.17 1.78
N LEU A 586 18.39 18.86 0.58
CA LEU A 586 17.46 17.75 0.38
C LEU A 586 18.09 16.40 0.76
N VAL A 587 19.33 16.12 0.33
CA VAL A 587 20.05 14.89 0.70
C VAL A 587 20.25 14.79 2.21
N ILE A 588 20.63 15.89 2.87
CA ILE A 588 20.78 15.94 4.34
C ILE A 588 19.44 15.65 5.02
N LEU A 589 18.37 16.33 4.60
CA LEU A 589 17.04 16.17 5.18
C LEU A 589 16.50 14.74 5.02
N LEU A 590 16.67 14.15 3.82
CA LEU A 590 16.30 12.76 3.56
C LEU A 590 17.12 11.75 4.36
N SER A 591 18.38 12.06 4.67
CA SER A 591 19.23 11.19 5.50
C SER A 591 18.80 11.20 6.97
N ILE A 592 18.22 12.31 7.44
CA ILE A 592 17.74 12.49 8.82
C ILE A 592 16.32 11.95 9.02
N THR A 593 15.47 12.06 7.99
CA THR A 593 14.03 11.73 8.04
C THR A 593 13.72 10.32 8.61
N PRO A 594 14.47 9.25 8.26
CA PRO A 594 14.22 7.92 8.79
C PRO A 594 14.28 7.80 10.31
N PHE A 595 15.12 8.64 10.95
CA PHE A 595 15.32 8.68 12.40
C PHE A 595 14.39 9.68 13.07
N LEU A 596 14.06 10.78 12.39
CA LEU A 596 13.20 11.83 12.91
C LEU A 596 11.72 11.42 12.97
N LEU A 597 11.21 10.75 11.94
CA LEU A 597 9.78 10.38 11.87
C LEU A 597 9.30 9.50 13.04
N PRO A 598 9.99 8.41 13.42
CA PRO A 598 9.54 7.56 14.53
C PRO A 598 9.43 8.34 15.86
N TYR A 599 10.35 9.27 16.11
CA TYR A 599 10.33 10.12 17.30
C TYR A 599 9.12 11.06 17.30
N ILE A 600 8.88 11.77 16.19
CA ILE A 600 7.72 12.66 16.05
C ILE A 600 6.42 11.88 16.20
N PHE A 601 6.30 10.72 15.54
CA PHE A 601 5.09 9.90 15.63
C PHE A 601 4.81 9.49 17.06
N THR A 602 5.82 9.07 17.81
CA THR A 602 5.64 8.68 19.21
C THR A 602 5.12 9.82 20.08
N LEU A 603 5.61 11.05 19.88
CA LEU A 603 5.17 12.21 20.65
C LEU A 603 3.78 12.73 20.25
N THR A 604 3.36 12.51 19.01
CA THR A 604 2.19 13.18 18.42
C THR A 604 1.05 12.26 18.03
N LEU A 605 1.19 10.94 18.24
CA LEU A 605 0.15 9.96 17.88
C LEU A 605 -1.15 10.17 18.66
N GLY A 606 -1.04 10.68 19.91
CA GLY A 606 -2.20 10.98 20.75
C GLY A 606 -3.04 12.16 20.28
N LEU A 607 -2.60 12.90 19.26
CA LEU A 607 -3.33 14.05 18.76
C LEU A 607 -4.57 13.63 17.94
N PRO A 608 -5.65 14.43 17.99
CA PRO A 608 -6.79 14.31 17.10
C PRO A 608 -6.37 14.20 15.63
N PHE A 609 -7.15 13.44 14.84
CA PHE A 609 -6.85 13.16 13.43
C PHE A 609 -6.55 14.42 12.60
N LEU A 610 -7.32 15.49 12.75
CA LEU A 610 -7.11 16.75 12.02
C LEU A 610 -5.75 17.40 12.33
N LEU A 611 -5.28 17.30 13.58
CA LEU A 611 -3.97 17.82 13.96
C LEU A 611 -2.84 16.92 13.42
N ARG A 612 -3.02 15.60 13.42
CA ARG A 612 -2.09 14.67 12.75
C ARG A 612 -2.01 14.95 11.24
N LEU A 613 -3.12 15.26 10.60
CA LEU A 613 -3.16 15.64 9.19
C LEU A 613 -2.40 16.96 8.93
N ALA A 614 -2.62 17.98 9.77
CA ALA A 614 -1.89 19.25 9.67
C ALA A 614 -0.38 19.07 9.90
N LEU A 615 0.01 18.27 10.91
CA LEU A 615 1.41 17.95 11.18
C LEU A 615 2.05 17.17 10.03
N THR A 616 1.32 16.26 9.38
CA THR A 616 1.80 15.57 8.18
C THR A 616 2.19 16.58 7.09
N ALA A 617 1.33 17.56 6.81
CA ALA A 617 1.64 18.61 5.85
C ALA A 617 2.86 19.46 6.27
N ILE A 618 2.98 19.82 7.55
CA ILE A 618 4.10 20.62 8.08
C ILE A 618 5.43 19.85 7.98
N ILE A 619 5.44 18.57 8.35
CA ILE A 619 6.64 17.72 8.32
C ILE A 619 7.11 17.51 6.87
N LEU A 620 6.18 17.34 5.94
CA LEU A 620 6.48 17.12 4.52
C LEU A 620 6.75 18.41 3.75
N ALA A 621 6.39 19.58 4.30
CA ALA A 621 6.62 20.87 3.67
C ALA A 621 8.07 21.12 3.22
N PRO A 622 9.10 20.98 4.08
CA PRO A 622 10.48 21.20 3.66
C PRO A 622 10.94 20.19 2.60
N LEU A 623 10.52 18.92 2.70
CA LEU A 623 10.84 17.89 1.72
C LEU A 623 10.20 18.19 0.37
N GLY A 624 8.89 18.38 0.32
CA GLY A 624 8.16 18.70 -0.90
C GLY A 624 8.66 19.98 -1.54
N PHE A 625 8.90 21.03 -0.76
CA PHE A 625 9.45 22.29 -1.25
C PHE A 625 10.80 22.10 -1.95
N LEU A 626 11.73 21.36 -1.34
CA LEU A 626 13.03 21.09 -1.94
C LEU A 626 12.95 20.14 -3.14
N MET A 627 12.06 19.14 -3.11
CA MET A 627 11.83 18.20 -4.23
C MET A 627 11.21 18.88 -5.46
N GLY A 628 10.51 20.00 -5.30
CA GLY A 628 9.95 20.77 -6.42
C GLY A 628 10.95 21.63 -7.20
N ILE A 629 12.14 21.89 -6.66
CA ILE A 629 13.15 22.78 -7.26
C ILE A 629 13.95 22.13 -8.41
N PRO A 630 14.45 20.87 -8.29
CA PRO A 630 15.38 20.27 -9.24
C PRO A 630 14.89 20.21 -10.69
N PHE A 631 13.61 19.90 -10.91
CA PHE A 631 13.08 19.75 -12.27
C PHE A 631 13.11 21.08 -13.06
N PRO A 632 12.45 22.17 -12.64
CA PRO A 632 12.48 23.44 -13.37
C PRO A 632 13.87 24.09 -13.38
N ALA A 633 14.66 23.93 -12.30
CA ALA A 633 16.04 24.39 -12.28
C ALA A 633 16.92 23.62 -13.28
N GLY A 634 16.70 22.31 -13.44
CA GLY A 634 17.34 21.48 -14.45
C GLY A 634 17.02 21.93 -15.88
N ILE A 635 15.76 22.29 -16.15
CA ILE A 635 15.35 22.80 -17.46
C ILE A 635 16.07 24.13 -17.76
N ARG A 636 16.19 25.02 -16.78
CA ARG A 636 17.00 26.26 -16.93
C ARG A 636 18.47 25.95 -17.14
N TRP A 637 19.04 25.04 -16.35
CA TRP A 637 20.44 24.62 -16.50
C TRP A 637 20.76 24.06 -17.90
N VAL A 638 19.83 23.33 -18.53
CA VAL A 638 19.98 22.83 -19.90
C VAL A 638 19.77 23.92 -20.96
N THR A 639 18.89 24.89 -20.70
CA THR A 639 18.52 25.94 -21.66
C THR A 639 19.43 27.18 -21.61
N GLU A 640 20.12 27.41 -20.49
CA GLU A 640 21.13 28.46 -20.33
C GLU A 640 22.42 28.09 -21.10
N LYS A 641 22.76 28.89 -22.12
CA LYS A 641 24.00 28.72 -22.89
C LYS A 641 25.21 29.14 -22.04
N PRO A 642 26.35 28.41 -22.10
CA PRO A 642 27.62 28.87 -21.53
C PRO A 642 28.02 30.24 -22.10
N ALA A 643 28.53 31.13 -21.25
CA ALA A 643 28.99 32.48 -21.64
C ALA A 643 30.08 32.46 -22.73
N SER A 644 30.84 31.37 -22.88
CA SER A 644 31.89 31.21 -23.90
C SER A 644 31.39 31.13 -25.35
N ILE A 645 30.11 30.80 -25.58
CA ILE A 645 29.50 30.70 -26.92
C ILE A 645 28.78 32.00 -27.31
N ARG A 646 28.58 32.94 -26.36
CA ARG A 646 27.89 34.20 -26.62
C ARG A 646 28.70 35.17 -27.50
N ASN A 647 30.02 34.97 -27.61
CA ASN A 647 30.93 35.81 -28.38
C ASN A 647 31.24 35.31 -29.80
N GLN A 648 30.72 34.14 -30.23
CA GLN A 648 30.83 33.71 -31.62
C GLN A 648 29.53 34.02 -32.34
N SER A 649 29.57 35.15 -33.03
CA SER A 649 28.57 35.69 -33.94
C SER A 649 28.11 34.64 -34.95
N SER A 650 26.88 34.12 -34.82
CA SER A 650 26.11 33.58 -35.95
C SER A 650 24.87 34.46 -36.18
N PRO A 651 24.52 34.80 -37.43
CA PRO A 651 23.56 35.85 -37.74
C PRO A 651 22.10 35.43 -37.51
N LYS A 652 21.20 36.42 -37.58
CA LYS A 652 19.75 36.45 -37.30
C LYS A 652 18.84 35.30 -37.80
N ASN A 653 19.35 34.30 -38.54
CA ASN A 653 18.57 33.15 -39.05
C ASN A 653 18.42 31.98 -38.06
N ASP A 654 19.00 32.06 -36.86
CA ASP A 654 19.16 30.91 -35.95
C ASP A 654 18.05 30.79 -34.87
N LYS A 655 17.04 31.67 -34.88
CA LYS A 655 15.91 31.59 -33.93
C LYS A 655 15.07 30.33 -34.17
N THR A 656 14.86 29.95 -35.43
CA THR A 656 14.03 28.80 -35.81
C THR A 656 14.71 27.46 -35.46
N SER A 657 16.04 27.36 -35.59
CA SER A 657 16.81 26.17 -35.19
C SER A 657 16.87 26.02 -33.66
N ALA A 658 17.02 27.12 -32.92
CA ALA A 658 17.00 27.13 -31.46
C ALA A 658 15.62 26.76 -30.87
N ILE A 659 14.53 27.17 -31.52
CA ILE A 659 13.16 26.77 -31.16
C ILE A 659 12.95 25.28 -31.45
N GLY A 660 13.35 24.80 -32.63
CA GLY A 660 13.28 23.38 -33.01
C GLY A 660 14.03 22.46 -32.05
N HIS A 661 15.24 22.86 -31.62
CA HIS A 661 16.01 22.11 -30.64
C HIS A 661 15.34 22.06 -29.26
N ARG A 662 14.73 23.16 -28.79
CA ARG A 662 14.01 23.21 -27.50
C ARG A 662 12.73 22.38 -27.51
N LEU A 663 11.98 22.45 -28.61
CA LEU A 663 10.76 21.67 -28.85
C LEU A 663 11.02 20.16 -28.84
N PHE A 664 12.26 19.73 -29.13
CA PHE A 664 12.67 18.34 -29.01
C PHE A 664 13.29 18.02 -27.65
N SER A 665 14.23 18.84 -27.16
CA SER A 665 15.02 18.49 -25.97
C SER A 665 14.21 18.55 -24.67
N ILE A 666 13.29 19.52 -24.51
CA ILE A 666 12.56 19.68 -23.25
C ILE A 666 11.49 18.59 -23.07
N PRO A 667 10.58 18.33 -24.03
CA PRO A 667 9.63 17.23 -23.92
C PRO A 667 10.31 15.86 -23.80
N TRP A 668 11.47 15.67 -24.42
CA TRP A 668 12.24 14.45 -24.27
C TRP A 668 12.83 14.28 -22.87
N LEU A 669 13.39 15.33 -22.25
CA LEU A 669 13.85 15.28 -20.86
C LEU A 669 12.70 15.09 -19.86
N TRP A 670 11.53 15.68 -20.13
CA TRP A 670 10.30 15.40 -19.39
C TRP A 670 9.89 13.93 -19.51
N ALA A 671 9.96 13.35 -20.71
CA ALA A 671 9.68 11.94 -20.93
C ALA A 671 10.68 11.02 -20.20
N VAL A 672 11.99 11.32 -20.25
CA VAL A 672 13.02 10.58 -19.50
C VAL A 672 12.71 10.60 -18.00
N ASN A 673 12.34 11.77 -17.46
CA ASN A 673 11.96 11.90 -16.06
C ASN A 673 10.72 11.07 -15.72
N GLY A 674 9.64 11.19 -16.49
CA GLY A 674 8.39 10.46 -16.24
C GLY A 674 8.56 8.94 -16.37
N VAL A 675 9.33 8.48 -17.36
CA VAL A 675 9.64 7.07 -17.56
C VAL A 675 10.50 6.52 -16.41
N ALA A 676 11.49 7.28 -15.93
CA ALA A 676 12.27 6.92 -14.77
C ALA A 676 11.38 6.77 -13.51
N SER A 677 10.41 7.67 -13.32
CA SER A 677 9.43 7.56 -12.22
C SER A 677 8.60 6.26 -12.30
N VAL A 678 8.18 5.84 -13.49
CA VAL A 678 7.45 4.57 -13.67
C VAL A 678 8.31 3.36 -13.33
N VAL A 679 9.59 3.36 -13.72
CA VAL A 679 10.53 2.30 -13.31
C VAL A 679 10.74 2.33 -11.80
N ALA A 680 10.87 3.51 -11.20
CA ALA A 680 11.09 3.67 -9.78
C ALA A 680 9.90 3.24 -8.92
N SER A 681 8.65 3.36 -9.37
CA SER A 681 7.52 2.88 -8.57
C SER A 681 7.55 1.36 -8.37
N VAL A 682 7.89 0.62 -9.42
CA VAL A 682 8.05 -0.84 -9.38
C VAL A 682 9.31 -1.22 -8.59
N LEU A 683 10.40 -0.49 -8.81
CA LEU A 683 11.66 -0.71 -8.09
C LEU A 683 11.51 -0.42 -6.59
N ALA A 684 10.76 0.61 -6.20
CA ALA A 684 10.50 0.96 -4.81
C ALA A 684 9.79 -0.19 -4.09
N ALA A 685 8.78 -0.80 -4.73
CA ALA A 685 8.10 -1.97 -4.19
C ALA A 685 9.08 -3.15 -3.99
N LEU A 686 9.88 -3.49 -5.01
CA LEU A 686 10.88 -4.58 -4.91
C LEU A 686 11.93 -4.34 -3.82
N LEU A 687 12.42 -3.11 -3.71
CA LEU A 687 13.37 -2.72 -2.68
C LEU A 687 12.73 -2.77 -1.29
N ALA A 688 11.48 -2.33 -1.15
CA ALA A 688 10.75 -2.42 0.11
C ALA A 688 10.55 -3.89 0.53
N PHE A 689 10.14 -4.77 -0.39
CA PHE A 689 10.00 -6.20 -0.10
C PHE A 689 11.31 -6.87 0.30
N SER A 690 12.44 -6.43 -0.25
CA SER A 690 13.72 -7.10 -0.04
C SER A 690 14.48 -6.55 1.16
N PHE A 691 14.34 -5.25 1.45
CA PHE A 691 15.20 -4.54 2.41
C PHE A 691 14.44 -3.64 3.40
N GLY A 692 13.16 -3.32 3.16
CA GLY A 692 12.38 -2.40 3.99
C GLY A 692 12.44 -0.94 3.53
N PHE A 693 11.57 -0.10 4.10
CA PHE A 693 11.33 1.28 3.66
C PHE A 693 12.50 2.22 3.93
N ASN A 694 13.28 2.00 5.00
CA ASN A 694 14.50 2.75 5.30
C ASN A 694 15.49 2.74 4.13
N TRP A 695 15.71 1.57 3.54
CA TRP A 695 16.67 1.40 2.45
C TRP A 695 16.19 2.08 1.18
N VAL A 696 14.89 2.02 0.89
CA VAL A 696 14.29 2.69 -0.27
C VAL A 696 14.50 4.21 -0.16
N LEU A 697 14.26 4.80 1.02
CA LEU A 697 14.54 6.23 1.28
C LEU A 697 16.01 6.59 1.08
N ARG A 698 16.94 5.76 1.58
CA ARG A 698 18.38 5.97 1.42
C ARG A 698 18.79 5.92 -0.05
N ILE A 699 18.26 4.98 -0.83
CA ILE A 699 18.51 4.89 -2.27
C ILE A 699 17.95 6.13 -2.98
N GLY A 700 16.77 6.62 -2.60
CA GLY A 700 16.23 7.89 -3.08
C GLY A 700 17.16 9.09 -2.80
N ALA A 701 17.72 9.17 -1.59
CA ALA A 701 18.71 10.19 -1.23
C ALA A 701 20.01 10.06 -2.06
N LEU A 702 20.48 8.84 -2.31
CA LEU A 702 21.63 8.58 -3.19
C LEU A 702 21.35 8.98 -4.64
N CYS A 703 20.11 8.81 -5.14
CA CYS A 703 19.72 9.29 -6.46
C CYS A 703 19.76 10.84 -6.53
N TYR A 704 19.27 11.55 -5.50
CA TYR A 704 19.43 13.03 -5.46
C TYR A 704 20.90 13.47 -5.35
N LEU A 705 21.73 12.72 -4.63
CA LEU A 705 23.18 12.95 -4.57
C LEU A 705 23.82 12.74 -5.95
N ALA A 706 23.44 11.70 -6.67
CA ALA A 706 23.90 11.46 -8.04
C ALA A 706 23.49 12.61 -8.98
N ALA A 707 22.27 13.12 -8.86
CA ALA A 707 21.83 14.31 -9.59
C ALA A 707 22.71 15.54 -9.26
N TRP A 708 23.04 15.76 -8.00
CA TRP A 708 23.95 16.84 -7.58
C TRP A 708 25.35 16.70 -8.20
N ILE A 709 25.90 15.48 -8.24
CA ILE A 709 27.20 15.20 -8.86
C ILE A 709 27.15 15.48 -10.38
N THR A 710 26.09 15.06 -11.08
CA THR A 710 25.98 15.29 -12.53
C THR A 710 25.96 16.78 -12.90
N GLU A 711 25.39 17.63 -12.04
CA GLU A 711 25.42 19.08 -12.21
C GLU A 711 26.82 19.67 -11.92
N TRP A 712 27.58 19.05 -11.01
CA TRP A 712 28.94 19.47 -10.66
C TRP A 712 29.97 19.20 -11.76
N VAL A 713 29.83 18.08 -12.48
CA VAL A 713 30.79 17.58 -13.49
C VAL A 713 30.79 18.40 -14.80
N ARG A 714 29.85 19.34 -14.99
CA ARG A 714 29.87 20.23 -16.17
C ARG A 714 31.05 21.22 -16.07
N PRO A 715 31.96 21.28 -17.08
CA PRO A 715 33.10 22.18 -17.04
C PRO A 715 32.66 23.63 -16.83
N ARG A 716 33.20 24.30 -15.80
CA ARG A 716 33.08 25.75 -15.67
C ARG A 716 33.77 26.41 -16.88
N PRO A 717 33.19 27.46 -17.49
CA PRO A 717 33.90 28.20 -18.54
C PRO A 717 35.22 28.73 -17.97
N ALA A 718 36.30 28.63 -18.75
CA ALA A 718 37.60 29.19 -18.39
C ALA A 718 37.44 30.69 -18.07
N PRO A 719 38.13 31.21 -17.04
CA PRO A 719 38.10 32.63 -16.74
C PRO A 719 38.53 33.42 -17.99
N SER A 720 37.71 34.41 -18.39
CA SER A 720 38.03 35.30 -19.50
C SER A 720 39.40 35.94 -19.26
N PRO A 721 40.30 36.00 -20.27
CA PRO A 721 41.55 36.71 -20.12
C PRO A 721 41.23 38.15 -19.72
N ARG A 722 41.84 38.61 -18.62
CA ARG A 722 41.73 40.01 -18.17
C ARG A 722 42.15 40.89 -19.35
N PRO A 723 41.44 42.00 -19.63
CA PRO A 723 41.90 42.93 -20.65
C PRO A 723 43.28 43.42 -20.21
N HIS A 724 44.29 43.18 -21.05
CA HIS A 724 45.59 43.82 -20.91
C HIS A 724 45.35 45.34 -20.96
N ARG A 725 45.77 46.03 -19.90
CA ARG A 725 45.78 47.49 -19.81
C ARG A 725 46.73 48.08 -20.81
#